data_AF-A0A9C9KV67-F1
#
_entry.id   AF-A0A9C9KV67-F1
#
_cell.length_a   1.000
_cell.length_b   1.000
_cell.length_c   1.000
_cell.angle_alpha   90.00
_cell.angle_beta   90.00
_cell.angle_gamma   90.00
#
_symmetry.space_group_name_H-M   'P 1'
#
loop_
_entity.id
_entity.type
_entity.pdbx_description
1 polymer ?
#
loop_
_entity_poly.entity_id
_entity_poly.type
_entity_poly.pdbx_seq_one_letter_code
_entity_poly.pdbx_strand_id
1 'polypeptide(L)'
;MDLIITHENSDFDALAAVIVAARLYPGSYVLLPEQLQPNVRSFVNLHRDLLPLIDPREIVDDHIDLLLVIDTNRLERLGKWDYLVDRAKHVIIYDHHPGDEDIEAEKASIEPIGATTTILLEKIRQEKIKITEFEATLFALGIYEDTGCLTYEITTSRDARAVSYLWDAGLNVRLLQEYLRSPLNETQKKLLEKLIHSSELHDLNRRRVLISSTSLNEYVVGASALLQLLDEIEDTGLTIVIIRMTDSIYMAARSRDEDLNLLELLGPFDVRGYPAAVSTHFRGTDTEALKKRVLAYLADNMPSSLTAGEVASQPVFTLSSDTSLDEADELLVEHGYKGCPVLEKGRLAGIISRRDLRKGMRSELGHAPVKGFMTRQVITASPLDTLTDLRRLMMEHNIGRVPIVDDQGRLSGIITRSDVLRHLNYFDRHGRSLKERKRITGSRGEGEAELTTGEEINLSALLESELSADIQRLLNHISRLAEQKNMKVYLVGGIIRDLLLRYPPEKDLDFVVIGNAVAFTYALQKLDGGTVKHYDQFGTASLYMKDGTRLDFVTARREYYESPAALPRVESSGLKNDLFRRDFTINTMACSLDEESYGRLYDYFNGRQDLRKRLIRVLYEISFIDDPLRILRAIRFEQRYNFTIEAETLKLIEEAIDDQVLTRVSRQRLNHELRLVFKEPSPVRILKRFEQLKLLEIFYPGVRTGPETWRRLSSMEKLLRRAEEKGWHSQPDRELVYLSSLLCSLESAKRNAIIKKLNLSRERAAVVKGACREASTIVKKLEVEELEQSAVVSLLQDLPPETIFLAYTLAGQKKIRGRLRLYLDKLQLIKPHLNGSDLKRIGL
;
A
#
# COMPACT_ATOMS: atom_id res chain seq x y z
N MET A 1 -50.65 3.23 -12.02
CA MET A 1 -49.64 3.97 -12.84
C MET A 1 -48.33 4.08 -12.09
N ASP A 2 -47.22 4.30 -12.79
CA ASP A 2 -45.89 4.43 -12.19
C ASP A 2 -45.42 5.89 -12.21
N LEU A 3 -45.08 6.44 -11.04
CA LEU A 3 -44.69 7.84 -10.86
C LEU A 3 -43.28 7.97 -10.31
N ILE A 4 -42.58 9.02 -10.74
CA ILE A 4 -41.27 9.42 -10.23
C ILE A 4 -41.40 10.84 -9.66
N ILE A 5 -41.01 11.02 -8.39
CA ILE A 5 -41.01 12.30 -7.68
C ILE A 5 -39.65 12.58 -7.02
N THR A 6 -39.41 13.84 -6.68
CA THR A 6 -38.22 14.31 -5.97
C THR A 6 -38.56 15.44 -5.00
N HIS A 7 -37.58 15.97 -4.27
CA HIS A 7 -37.78 16.97 -3.23
C HIS A 7 -38.07 18.39 -3.76
N GLU A 8 -38.77 19.21 -2.98
CA GLU A 8 -38.95 20.64 -3.22
C GLU A 8 -37.61 21.39 -3.28
N ASN A 9 -37.56 22.45 -4.08
CA ASN A 9 -36.34 23.20 -4.40
C ASN A 9 -35.25 22.32 -5.08
N SER A 10 -35.68 21.46 -6.01
CA SER A 10 -34.80 20.54 -6.76
C SER A 10 -33.70 21.27 -7.53
N ASP A 11 -32.48 20.74 -7.43
CA ASP A 11 -31.30 21.13 -8.21
C ASP A 11 -31.13 20.24 -9.46
N PHE A 12 -30.00 20.35 -10.17
CA PHE A 12 -29.73 19.52 -11.33
C PHE A 12 -29.48 18.06 -10.96
N ASP A 13 -29.05 17.71 -9.75
CA ASP A 13 -28.88 16.31 -9.37
C ASP A 13 -30.25 15.64 -9.24
N ALA A 14 -31.17 16.27 -8.50
CA ALA A 14 -32.56 15.83 -8.42
C ALA A 14 -33.22 15.73 -9.81
N LEU A 15 -33.10 16.76 -10.65
CA LEU A 15 -33.65 16.73 -12.02
C LEU A 15 -33.02 15.63 -12.87
N ALA A 16 -31.69 15.52 -12.89
CA ALA A 16 -31.00 14.51 -13.67
C ALA A 16 -31.40 13.10 -13.21
N ALA A 17 -31.39 12.86 -11.91
CA ALA A 17 -31.72 11.58 -11.31
C ALA A 17 -33.15 11.13 -11.64
N VAL A 18 -34.16 12.01 -11.62
CA VAL A 18 -35.53 11.62 -12.03
C VAL A 18 -35.60 11.25 -13.52
N ILE A 19 -34.80 11.89 -14.37
CA ILE A 19 -34.72 11.53 -15.80
C ILE A 19 -33.97 10.21 -16.02
N VAL A 20 -32.90 9.95 -15.26
CA VAL A 20 -32.23 8.64 -15.28
C VAL A 20 -33.20 7.54 -14.82
N ALA A 21 -33.99 7.80 -13.77
CA ALA A 21 -35.01 6.88 -13.29
C ALA A 21 -36.08 6.59 -14.36
N ALA A 22 -36.57 7.61 -15.07
CA ALA A 22 -37.55 7.43 -16.15
C ALA A 22 -37.02 6.53 -17.29
N ARG A 23 -35.69 6.48 -17.50
CA ARG A 23 -35.06 5.55 -18.44
C ARG A 23 -34.95 4.12 -17.92
N LEU A 24 -34.72 3.93 -16.62
CA LEU A 24 -34.67 2.62 -15.97
C LEU A 24 -36.05 1.97 -15.81
N TYR A 25 -37.11 2.78 -15.73
CA TYR A 25 -38.49 2.33 -15.57
C TYR A 25 -39.36 2.82 -16.75
N PRO A 26 -39.26 2.18 -17.94
CA PRO A 26 -40.00 2.61 -19.11
C PRO A 26 -41.52 2.60 -18.87
N GLY A 27 -42.20 3.70 -19.21
CA GLY A 27 -43.65 3.86 -19.00
C GLY A 27 -44.01 4.56 -17.67
N SER A 28 -43.02 4.90 -16.85
CA SER A 28 -43.20 5.81 -15.71
C SER A 28 -43.28 7.28 -16.16
N TYR A 29 -43.94 8.10 -15.33
CA TYR A 29 -44.09 9.54 -15.56
C TYR A 29 -43.37 10.34 -14.47
N VAL A 30 -42.69 11.42 -14.87
CA VAL A 30 -41.99 12.32 -13.93
C VAL A 30 -42.91 13.46 -13.53
N LEU A 31 -43.16 13.57 -12.23
CA LEU A 31 -43.94 14.66 -11.62
C LEU A 31 -42.97 15.59 -10.86
N LEU A 32 -42.72 16.78 -11.43
CA LEU A 32 -41.82 17.76 -10.81
C LEU A 32 -42.51 18.52 -9.66
N PRO A 33 -41.77 18.93 -8.62
CA PRO A 33 -42.29 19.78 -7.56
C PRO A 33 -42.59 21.20 -8.06
N GLU A 34 -43.36 21.96 -7.26
CA GLU A 34 -43.71 23.34 -7.62
C GLU A 34 -42.49 24.28 -7.56
N GLN A 35 -41.57 24.04 -6.62
CA GLN A 35 -40.37 24.83 -6.47
C GLN A 35 -39.16 24.11 -7.06
N LEU A 36 -38.62 24.68 -8.14
CA LEU A 36 -37.32 24.32 -8.71
C LEU A 36 -36.33 25.47 -8.49
N GLN A 37 -35.04 25.14 -8.36
CA GLN A 37 -33.98 26.14 -8.36
C GLN A 37 -34.01 26.98 -9.67
N PRO A 38 -33.59 28.25 -9.65
CA PRO A 38 -33.77 29.16 -10.80
C PRO A 38 -33.08 28.68 -12.09
N ASN A 39 -31.89 28.10 -11.98
CA ASN A 39 -31.13 27.50 -13.09
C ASN A 39 -31.86 26.28 -13.68
N VAL A 40 -32.32 25.37 -12.82
CA VAL A 40 -33.11 24.18 -13.19
C VAL A 40 -34.42 24.58 -13.86
N ARG A 41 -35.13 25.56 -13.29
CA ARG A 41 -36.39 26.08 -13.86
C ARG A 41 -36.20 26.64 -15.26
N SER A 42 -35.14 27.42 -15.47
CA SER A 42 -34.78 27.95 -16.79
C SER A 42 -34.51 26.81 -17.78
N PHE A 43 -33.76 25.79 -17.35
CA PHE A 43 -33.46 24.60 -18.16
C PHE A 43 -34.73 23.83 -18.54
N VAL A 44 -35.58 23.50 -17.56
CA VAL A 44 -36.84 22.76 -17.77
C VAL A 44 -37.78 23.53 -18.69
N ASN A 45 -37.90 24.85 -18.55
CA ASN A 45 -38.75 25.66 -19.42
C ASN A 45 -38.29 25.66 -20.88
N LEU A 46 -36.97 25.68 -21.11
CA LEU A 46 -36.41 25.69 -22.46
C LEU A 46 -36.44 24.30 -23.13
N HIS A 47 -36.33 23.24 -22.32
CA HIS A 47 -36.18 21.86 -22.80
C HIS A 47 -37.37 20.96 -22.46
N ARG A 48 -38.52 21.52 -22.09
CA ARG A 48 -39.70 20.78 -21.63
C ARG A 48 -40.10 19.63 -22.56
N ASP A 49 -40.09 19.87 -23.87
CA ASP A 49 -40.51 18.88 -24.88
C ASP A 49 -39.56 17.67 -24.98
N LEU A 50 -38.35 17.76 -24.40
CA LEU A 50 -37.35 16.68 -24.37
C LEU A 50 -37.41 15.86 -23.07
N LEU A 51 -38.26 16.25 -22.12
CA LEU A 51 -38.36 15.65 -20.80
C LEU A 51 -39.68 14.86 -20.66
N PRO A 52 -39.67 13.64 -20.08
CA PRO A 52 -40.86 12.81 -19.87
C PRO A 52 -41.72 13.29 -18.67
N LEU A 53 -42.19 14.54 -18.73
CA LEU A 53 -42.97 15.18 -17.67
C LEU A 53 -44.47 14.96 -17.85
N ILE A 54 -45.21 14.76 -16.76
CA ILE A 54 -46.68 14.73 -16.74
C ILE A 54 -47.26 16.00 -16.11
N ASP A 55 -48.36 16.52 -16.64
CA ASP A 55 -49.11 17.60 -15.98
C ASP A 55 -49.85 17.01 -14.76
N PRO A 56 -49.72 17.59 -13.56
CA PRO A 56 -50.42 17.07 -12.38
C PRO A 56 -51.94 16.88 -12.56
N ARG A 57 -52.56 17.63 -13.48
CA ARG A 57 -54.01 17.54 -13.79
C ARG A 57 -54.38 16.30 -14.59
N GLU A 58 -53.40 15.60 -15.18
CA GLU A 58 -53.59 14.37 -15.94
C GLU A 58 -53.58 13.12 -15.05
N ILE A 59 -53.36 13.29 -13.74
CA ILE A 59 -53.49 12.23 -12.74
C ILE A 59 -54.99 12.07 -12.42
N VAL A 60 -55.65 11.16 -13.13
CA VAL A 60 -57.12 10.94 -13.07
C VAL A 60 -57.53 9.94 -11.98
N ASP A 61 -56.62 9.06 -11.57
CA ASP A 61 -56.89 8.01 -10.58
C ASP A 61 -55.71 7.91 -9.61
N ASP A 62 -56.00 7.87 -8.31
CA ASP A 62 -55.01 7.85 -7.22
C ASP A 62 -54.33 6.48 -7.03
N HIS A 63 -54.56 5.56 -7.97
CA HIS A 63 -54.01 4.22 -7.93
C HIS A 63 -52.59 4.20 -8.51
N ILE A 64 -51.61 4.32 -7.62
CA ILE A 64 -50.19 4.29 -7.95
C ILE A 64 -49.67 2.87 -7.72
N ASP A 65 -49.20 2.22 -8.78
CA ASP A 65 -48.68 0.86 -8.68
C ASP A 65 -47.23 0.90 -8.16
N LEU A 66 -46.41 1.82 -8.68
CA LEU A 66 -45.04 2.05 -8.24
C LEU A 66 -44.76 3.56 -8.08
N LEU A 67 -44.21 3.94 -6.94
CA LEU A 67 -43.69 5.28 -6.69
C LEU A 67 -42.17 5.24 -6.49
N LEU A 68 -41.44 5.98 -7.32
CA LEU A 68 -40.02 6.21 -7.14
C LEU A 68 -39.79 7.57 -6.50
N VAL A 69 -39.13 7.57 -5.35
CA VAL A 69 -38.70 8.78 -4.64
C VAL A 69 -37.21 8.96 -4.84
N ILE A 70 -36.82 10.07 -5.46
CA ILE A 70 -35.45 10.32 -5.90
C ILE A 70 -34.87 11.54 -5.19
N ASP A 71 -33.62 11.41 -4.74
CA ASP A 71 -32.82 12.46 -4.12
C ASP A 71 -33.36 13.00 -2.78
N THR A 72 -34.14 12.16 -2.11
CA THR A 72 -34.60 12.37 -0.74
C THR A 72 -35.12 11.08 -0.15
N ASN A 73 -34.88 10.89 1.14
CA ASN A 73 -35.49 9.87 1.99
C ASN A 73 -36.40 10.47 3.07
N ARG A 74 -36.77 11.75 2.91
CA ARG A 74 -37.60 12.52 3.85
C ARG A 74 -38.96 12.95 3.29
N LEU A 75 -40.02 12.68 4.04
CA LEU A 75 -41.41 12.98 3.70
C LEU A 75 -41.65 14.50 3.66
N GLU A 76 -41.11 15.23 4.64
CA GLU A 76 -41.21 16.71 4.70
C GLU A 76 -40.62 17.41 3.46
N ARG A 77 -39.67 16.77 2.77
CA ARG A 77 -39.01 17.31 1.58
C ARG A 77 -39.84 17.13 0.31
N LEU A 78 -40.88 16.28 0.31
CA LEU A 78 -41.73 16.03 -0.88
C LEU A 78 -42.80 17.10 -1.12
N GLY A 79 -42.97 18.03 -0.18
CA GLY A 79 -43.93 19.12 -0.33
C GLY A 79 -45.35 18.61 -0.51
N LYS A 80 -46.03 19.08 -1.57
CA LYS A 80 -47.44 18.71 -1.85
C LYS A 80 -47.63 17.26 -2.31
N TRP A 81 -46.54 16.51 -2.53
CA TRP A 81 -46.58 15.15 -3.05
C TRP A 81 -46.39 14.07 -1.98
N ASP A 82 -46.28 14.45 -0.71
CA ASP A 82 -46.12 13.53 0.42
C ASP A 82 -47.20 12.44 0.48
N TYR A 83 -48.47 12.81 0.22
CA TYR A 83 -49.62 11.92 0.26
C TYR A 83 -49.56 10.78 -0.78
N LEU A 84 -48.71 10.89 -1.81
CA LEU A 84 -48.54 9.83 -2.82
C LEU A 84 -47.85 8.60 -2.23
N VAL A 85 -47.02 8.78 -1.20
CA VAL A 85 -46.31 7.68 -0.52
C VAL A 85 -47.30 6.68 0.06
N ASP A 86 -48.35 7.17 0.75
CA ASP A 86 -49.38 6.33 1.36
C ASP A 86 -50.33 5.66 0.34
N ARG A 87 -50.36 6.16 -0.90
CA ARG A 87 -51.28 5.69 -1.95
C ARG A 87 -50.63 4.72 -2.92
N ALA A 88 -49.30 4.61 -2.90
CA ALA A 88 -48.56 3.70 -3.74
C ALA A 88 -48.56 2.27 -3.19
N LYS A 89 -48.73 1.27 -4.06
CA LYS A 89 -48.57 -0.14 -3.66
C LYS A 89 -47.12 -0.49 -3.35
N HIS A 90 -46.20 0.08 -4.11
CA HIS A 90 -44.76 -0.16 -4.02
C HIS A 90 -44.03 1.17 -4.01
N VAL A 91 -43.07 1.35 -3.08
CA VAL A 91 -42.25 2.55 -2.95
C VAL A 91 -40.78 2.16 -3.05
N ILE A 92 -40.02 2.85 -3.92
CA ILE A 92 -38.58 2.66 -4.09
C ILE A 92 -37.86 4.01 -3.91
N ILE A 93 -36.79 4.01 -3.10
CA ILE A 93 -35.98 5.21 -2.81
C ILE A 93 -34.58 5.11 -3.43
N TYR A 94 -34.11 6.20 -4.02
CA TYR A 94 -32.71 6.44 -4.38
C TYR A 94 -32.27 7.79 -3.81
N ASP A 95 -31.25 7.79 -2.96
CA ASP A 95 -30.70 9.01 -2.34
C ASP A 95 -29.21 8.82 -2.07
N HIS A 96 -28.47 9.92 -1.94
CA HIS A 96 -27.06 9.91 -1.55
C HIS A 96 -26.81 10.47 -0.14
N HIS A 97 -27.86 10.93 0.55
CA HIS A 97 -27.81 11.45 1.93
C HIS A 97 -28.13 10.35 2.98
N PRO A 98 -27.12 9.81 3.71
CA PRO A 98 -27.38 8.89 4.82
C PRO A 98 -27.96 9.63 6.06
N GLY A 99 -28.96 9.07 6.75
CA GLY A 99 -29.55 9.70 7.95
C GLY A 99 -30.86 9.09 8.47
N ASP A 100 -31.59 9.86 9.30
CA ASP A 100 -32.92 9.52 9.84
C ASP A 100 -33.98 9.55 8.72
N GLU A 101 -34.20 8.40 8.07
CA GLU A 101 -35.21 8.13 7.06
C GLU A 101 -36.62 8.09 7.69
N ASP A 102 -37.62 8.75 7.09
CA ASP A 102 -39.02 8.76 7.58
C ASP A 102 -40.03 8.24 6.54
N ILE A 103 -39.56 7.80 5.36
CA ILE A 103 -40.36 7.18 4.31
C ILE A 103 -40.19 5.66 4.37
N GLU A 104 -41.28 4.92 4.57
CA GLU A 104 -41.26 3.46 4.45
C GLU A 104 -41.22 3.03 2.97
N ALA A 105 -40.16 2.31 2.58
CA ALA A 105 -39.96 1.84 1.21
C ALA A 105 -39.69 0.33 1.14
N GLU A 106 -40.17 -0.31 0.07
CA GLU A 106 -39.89 -1.72 -0.21
C GLU A 106 -38.40 -1.93 -0.56
N LYS A 107 -37.80 -0.93 -1.20
CA LYS A 107 -36.39 -0.94 -1.55
C LYS A 107 -35.81 0.48 -1.47
N ALA A 108 -34.75 0.64 -0.69
CA ALA A 108 -34.00 1.89 -0.60
C ALA A 108 -32.53 1.66 -1.00
N SER A 109 -32.01 2.53 -1.86
CA SER A 109 -30.60 2.55 -2.28
C SER A 109 -30.02 3.90 -1.84
N ILE A 110 -29.55 3.95 -0.60
CA ILE A 110 -29.03 5.15 0.04
C ILE A 110 -27.52 4.96 0.23
N GLU A 111 -26.71 5.69 -0.53
CA GLU A 111 -25.27 5.48 -0.60
C GLU A 111 -24.50 6.78 -0.36
N PRO A 112 -23.45 6.82 0.48
CA PRO A 112 -22.66 8.03 0.71
C PRO A 112 -21.78 8.35 -0.51
N ILE A 113 -22.37 8.95 -1.53
CA ILE A 113 -21.76 9.28 -2.83
C ILE A 113 -22.01 10.75 -3.18
N GLY A 114 -21.28 11.29 -4.16
CA GLY A 114 -21.33 12.71 -4.48
C GLY A 114 -22.50 13.17 -5.35
N ALA A 115 -23.38 12.26 -5.79
CA ALA A 115 -24.63 12.59 -6.50
C ALA A 115 -25.56 11.36 -6.60
N THR A 116 -26.86 11.54 -6.42
CA THR A 116 -27.89 10.51 -6.65
C THR A 116 -27.90 10.07 -8.13
N THR A 117 -27.64 10.99 -9.06
CA THR A 117 -27.49 10.70 -10.50
C THR A 117 -26.42 9.63 -10.76
N THR A 118 -25.33 9.60 -9.98
CA THR A 118 -24.27 8.59 -10.12
C THR A 118 -24.78 7.19 -9.83
N ILE A 119 -25.58 7.01 -8.77
CA ILE A 119 -26.16 5.71 -8.37
C ILE A 119 -27.00 5.14 -9.51
N LEU A 120 -27.85 5.98 -10.10
CA LEU A 120 -28.77 5.56 -11.16
C LEU A 120 -28.05 5.32 -12.49
N LEU A 121 -27.02 6.11 -12.82
CA LEU A 121 -26.23 5.91 -14.04
C LEU A 121 -25.47 4.60 -14.06
N GLU A 122 -24.99 4.13 -12.90
CA GLU A 122 -24.35 2.83 -12.80
C GLU A 122 -25.31 1.70 -13.20
N LYS A 123 -26.60 1.83 -12.89
CA LYS A 123 -27.64 0.89 -13.32
C LYS A 123 -27.90 0.98 -14.82
N ILE A 124 -28.00 2.19 -15.39
CA ILE A 124 -28.10 2.38 -16.85
C ILE A 124 -26.95 1.67 -17.57
N ARG A 125 -25.74 1.76 -17.02
CA ARG A 125 -24.55 1.13 -17.61
C ARG A 125 -24.58 -0.39 -17.48
N GLN A 126 -25.07 -0.92 -16.35
CA GLN A 126 -25.25 -2.36 -16.14
C GLN A 126 -26.28 -2.95 -17.12
N GLU A 127 -27.39 -2.25 -17.33
CA GLU A 127 -28.48 -2.64 -18.24
C GLU A 127 -28.21 -2.30 -19.71
N LYS A 128 -27.10 -1.59 -19.99
CA LYS A 128 -26.69 -1.16 -21.33
C LYS A 128 -27.75 -0.31 -22.05
N ILE A 129 -28.47 0.51 -21.29
CA ILE A 129 -29.44 1.46 -21.84
C ILE A 129 -28.69 2.59 -22.56
N LYS A 130 -29.09 2.88 -23.79
CA LYS A 130 -28.48 3.98 -24.56
C LYS A 130 -28.98 5.32 -24.04
N ILE A 131 -28.06 6.26 -23.91
CA ILE A 131 -28.33 7.66 -23.55
C ILE A 131 -28.05 8.56 -24.75
N THR A 132 -28.82 9.63 -24.89
CA THR A 132 -28.64 10.67 -25.90
C THR A 132 -27.60 11.70 -25.45
N GLU A 133 -27.09 12.53 -26.38
CA GLU A 133 -26.20 13.65 -26.05
C GLU A 133 -26.85 14.65 -25.08
N PHE A 134 -28.15 14.93 -25.28
CA PHE A 134 -28.91 15.82 -24.40
C PHE A 134 -28.96 15.27 -22.97
N GLU A 135 -29.29 13.98 -22.82
CA GLU A 135 -29.30 13.30 -21.52
C GLU A 135 -27.92 13.22 -20.91
N ALA A 136 -26.89 12.92 -21.71
CA ALA A 136 -25.52 12.90 -21.23
C ALA A 136 -25.09 14.26 -20.64
N THR A 137 -25.59 15.35 -21.24
CA THR A 137 -25.34 16.72 -20.75
C THR A 137 -26.12 17.03 -19.48
N LEU A 138 -27.40 16.67 -19.41
CA LEU A 138 -28.23 16.85 -18.21
C LEU A 138 -27.68 16.04 -17.03
N PHE A 139 -27.31 14.78 -17.26
CA PHE A 139 -26.75 13.93 -16.21
C PHE A 139 -25.40 14.45 -15.72
N ALA A 140 -24.61 15.05 -16.60
CA ALA A 140 -23.34 15.68 -16.21
C ALA A 140 -23.58 16.95 -15.38
N LEU A 141 -24.61 17.74 -15.69
CA LEU A 141 -25.00 18.89 -14.86
C LEU A 141 -25.32 18.45 -13.43
N GLY A 142 -26.10 17.38 -13.27
CA GLY A 142 -26.44 16.85 -11.94
C GLY A 142 -25.23 16.43 -11.14
N ILE A 143 -24.33 15.60 -11.72
CA ILE A 143 -23.13 15.18 -11.01
C ILE A 143 -22.21 16.37 -10.71
N TYR A 144 -21.98 17.27 -11.67
CA TYR A 144 -21.03 18.37 -11.45
C TYR A 144 -21.54 19.43 -10.48
N GLU A 145 -22.84 19.66 -10.38
CA GLU A 145 -23.41 20.60 -9.42
C GLU A 145 -23.18 20.09 -7.99
N ASP A 146 -23.55 18.84 -7.71
CA ASP A 146 -23.50 18.31 -6.35
C ASP A 146 -22.09 17.86 -5.91
N THR A 147 -21.22 17.53 -6.86
CA THR A 147 -19.80 17.25 -6.57
C THR A 147 -18.91 18.50 -6.59
N GLY A 148 -19.45 19.68 -6.91
CA GLY A 148 -18.65 20.91 -7.06
C GLY A 148 -17.57 20.76 -8.11
N CYS A 149 -17.93 20.30 -9.31
CA CYS A 149 -16.99 19.95 -10.37
C CYS A 149 -15.97 18.88 -9.94
N LEU A 150 -16.39 17.88 -9.17
CA LEU A 150 -15.58 16.81 -8.58
C LEU A 150 -14.57 17.27 -7.50
N THR A 151 -14.77 18.46 -6.93
CA THR A 151 -13.83 19.04 -5.94
C THR A 151 -14.35 19.00 -4.52
N TYR A 152 -15.65 18.77 -4.30
CA TYR A 152 -16.21 18.65 -2.96
C TYR A 152 -15.80 17.33 -2.30
N GLU A 153 -15.69 17.32 -0.96
CA GLU A 153 -15.17 16.17 -0.20
C GLU A 153 -16.04 14.91 -0.30
N ILE A 154 -17.35 15.08 -0.53
CA ILE A 154 -18.31 13.98 -0.75
C ILE A 154 -18.09 13.24 -2.07
N THR A 155 -17.33 13.84 -3.00
CA THR A 155 -17.04 13.26 -4.31
C THR A 155 -16.26 11.95 -4.17
N THR A 156 -16.71 10.93 -4.91
CA THR A 156 -16.08 9.61 -4.96
C THR A 156 -15.50 9.31 -6.34
N SER A 157 -14.72 8.24 -6.43
CA SER A 157 -14.22 7.74 -7.72
C SER A 157 -15.34 7.26 -8.67
N ARG A 158 -16.54 6.97 -8.14
CA ARG A 158 -17.69 6.55 -8.93
C ARG A 158 -18.28 7.72 -9.71
N ASP A 159 -18.35 8.90 -9.10
CA ASP A 159 -18.78 10.15 -9.75
C ASP A 159 -17.88 10.48 -10.95
N ALA A 160 -16.56 10.39 -10.77
CA ALA A 160 -15.60 10.61 -11.85
C ALA A 160 -15.75 9.60 -13.01
N ARG A 161 -16.07 8.33 -12.71
CA ARG A 161 -16.32 7.32 -13.74
C ARG A 161 -17.65 7.54 -14.45
N ALA A 162 -18.68 7.97 -13.73
CA ALA A 162 -19.96 8.33 -14.31
C ALA A 162 -19.79 9.52 -15.27
N VAL A 163 -19.10 10.58 -14.85
CA VAL A 163 -18.74 11.70 -15.73
C VAL A 163 -17.95 11.23 -16.96
N SER A 164 -16.94 10.37 -16.80
CA SER A 164 -16.20 9.78 -17.92
C SER A 164 -17.11 9.07 -18.92
N TYR A 165 -18.10 8.32 -18.42
CA TYR A 165 -19.08 7.63 -19.27
C TYR A 165 -19.96 8.63 -20.05
N LEU A 166 -20.33 9.75 -19.44
CA LEU A 166 -21.10 10.81 -20.11
C LEU A 166 -20.27 11.56 -21.16
N TRP A 167 -18.96 11.71 -20.95
CA TRP A 167 -18.04 12.24 -21.97
C TRP A 167 -17.98 11.33 -23.19
N ASP A 168 -17.90 10.01 -22.97
CA ASP A 168 -17.93 9.02 -24.05
C ASP A 168 -19.27 9.04 -24.82
N ALA A 169 -20.37 9.42 -24.15
CA ALA A 169 -21.68 9.60 -24.74
C ALA A 169 -21.87 10.96 -25.46
N GLY A 170 -20.85 11.83 -25.45
CA GLY A 170 -20.82 13.07 -26.23
C GLY A 170 -21.44 14.28 -25.55
N LEU A 171 -21.41 14.39 -24.21
CA LEU A 171 -21.96 15.56 -23.50
C LEU A 171 -21.53 16.91 -24.10
N ASN A 172 -22.44 17.89 -24.07
CA ASN A 172 -22.21 19.21 -24.63
C ASN A 172 -21.59 20.16 -23.60
N VAL A 173 -20.29 20.39 -23.74
CA VAL A 173 -19.50 21.22 -22.81
C VAL A 173 -19.97 22.67 -22.75
N ARG A 174 -20.51 23.22 -23.84
CA ARG A 174 -20.96 24.61 -23.87
C ARG A 174 -22.19 24.80 -22.99
N LEU A 175 -23.17 23.90 -23.15
CA LEU A 175 -24.38 23.90 -22.33
C LEU A 175 -24.04 23.63 -20.86
N LEU A 176 -23.09 22.71 -20.61
CA LEU A 176 -22.58 22.45 -19.26
C LEU A 176 -22.03 23.74 -18.60
N GLN A 177 -21.19 24.50 -19.31
CA GLN A 177 -20.61 25.75 -18.80
C GLN A 177 -21.63 26.86 -18.58
N GLU A 178 -22.67 26.92 -19.42
CA GLU A 178 -23.74 27.90 -19.32
C GLU A 178 -24.52 27.75 -18.01
N TYR A 179 -24.84 26.51 -17.62
CA TYR A 179 -25.68 26.22 -16.46
C TYR A 179 -24.89 25.99 -15.15
N LEU A 180 -23.61 25.60 -15.20
CA LEU A 180 -22.76 25.52 -14.00
C LEU A 180 -22.28 26.89 -13.48
N ARG A 181 -22.24 27.92 -14.34
CA ARG A 181 -21.86 29.27 -13.91
C ARG A 181 -23.07 29.98 -13.32
N SER A 182 -23.11 30.10 -12.00
CA SER A 182 -24.04 31.00 -11.31
C SER A 182 -23.41 32.40 -11.17
N PRO A 183 -23.74 33.39 -12.02
CA PRO A 183 -23.29 34.76 -11.80
C PRO A 183 -23.86 35.29 -10.47
N LEU A 184 -23.04 36.02 -9.71
CA LEU A 184 -23.52 36.66 -8.49
C LEU A 184 -24.66 37.63 -8.81
N ASN A 185 -25.79 37.46 -8.14
CA ASN A 185 -26.89 38.42 -8.24
C ASN A 185 -26.53 39.73 -7.50
N GLU A 186 -27.28 40.81 -7.76
CA GLU A 186 -26.99 42.13 -7.17
C GLU A 186 -27.03 42.12 -5.63
N THR A 187 -27.89 41.30 -5.02
CA THR A 187 -27.96 41.16 -3.56
C THR A 187 -26.73 40.45 -2.99
N GLN A 188 -26.24 39.41 -3.65
CA GLN A 188 -25.00 38.70 -3.32
C GLN A 188 -23.77 39.59 -3.48
N LYS A 189 -23.70 40.41 -4.55
CA LYS A 189 -22.62 41.39 -4.75
C LYS A 189 -22.58 42.41 -3.61
N LYS A 190 -23.73 42.99 -3.25
CA LYS A 190 -23.85 43.93 -2.12
C LYS A 190 -23.46 43.29 -0.79
N LEU A 191 -23.82 42.03 -0.58
CA LEU A 191 -23.44 41.29 0.62
C LEU A 191 -21.92 41.07 0.67
N LEU A 192 -21.30 40.62 -0.42
CA LEU A 192 -19.86 40.42 -0.51
C LEU A 192 -19.10 41.73 -0.25
N GLU A 193 -19.53 42.83 -0.88
CA GLU A 193 -18.95 44.15 -0.64
C GLU A 193 -19.01 44.53 0.85
N LYS A 194 -20.17 44.36 1.49
CA LYS A 194 -20.32 44.63 2.93
C LYS A 194 -19.42 43.75 3.78
N LEU A 195 -19.32 42.45 3.48
CA LEU A 195 -18.49 41.51 4.23
C LEU A 195 -17.01 41.88 4.15
N ILE A 196 -16.52 42.28 2.98
CA ILE A 196 -15.13 42.75 2.80
C ILE A 196 -14.89 43.99 3.70
N HIS A 197 -15.78 44.97 3.68
CA HIS A 197 -15.62 46.19 4.48
C HIS A 197 -15.73 45.97 6.00
N SER A 198 -16.49 44.97 6.45
CA SER A 198 -16.69 44.66 7.87
C SER A 198 -15.79 43.53 8.40
N SER A 199 -14.79 43.12 7.62
CA SER A 199 -13.84 42.07 8.02
C SER A 199 -12.81 42.60 9.02
N GLU A 200 -12.61 41.85 10.11
CA GLU A 200 -11.61 42.10 11.14
C GLU A 200 -10.69 40.88 11.28
N LEU A 201 -9.38 41.13 11.37
CA LEU A 201 -8.38 40.08 11.50
C LEU A 201 -7.88 40.00 12.95
N HIS A 202 -7.87 38.81 13.51
CA HIS A 202 -7.43 38.52 14.88
C HIS A 202 -6.38 37.41 14.90
N ASP A 203 -5.35 37.57 15.73
CA ASP A 203 -4.37 36.52 16.01
C ASP A 203 -4.75 35.77 17.29
N LEU A 204 -5.31 34.57 17.15
CA LEU A 204 -5.75 33.74 18.28
C LEU A 204 -4.96 32.44 18.32
N ASN A 205 -4.26 32.18 19.42
CA ASN A 205 -3.37 31.02 19.61
C ASN A 205 -2.45 30.71 18.40
N ARG A 206 -1.87 31.78 17.83
CA ARG A 206 -0.99 31.76 16.63
C ARG A 206 -1.69 31.42 15.30
N ARG A 207 -3.01 31.55 15.21
CA ARG A 207 -3.78 31.44 13.97
C ARG A 207 -4.40 32.79 13.60
N ARG A 208 -4.34 33.11 12.30
CA ARG A 208 -5.03 34.29 11.73
C ARG A 208 -6.49 33.95 11.50
N VAL A 209 -7.36 34.59 12.27
CA VAL A 209 -8.82 34.43 12.20
C VAL A 209 -9.43 35.69 11.60
N LEU A 210 -10.06 35.56 10.44
CA LEU A 210 -10.89 36.60 9.85
C LEU A 210 -12.31 36.44 10.39
N ILE A 211 -12.88 37.49 10.97
CA ILE A 211 -14.30 37.51 11.33
C ILE A 211 -14.98 38.72 10.70
N SER A 212 -16.10 38.50 10.04
CA SER A 212 -16.90 39.58 9.45
C SER A 212 -18.34 39.51 9.93
N SER A 213 -18.88 40.62 10.40
CA SER A 213 -20.28 40.74 10.83
C SER A 213 -21.02 41.79 10.03
N THR A 214 -22.18 41.44 9.48
CA THR A 214 -23.01 42.40 8.73
C THR A 214 -24.50 42.12 8.84
N SER A 215 -25.31 43.04 8.32
CA SER A 215 -26.77 42.95 8.33
C SER A 215 -27.37 43.28 6.96
N LEU A 216 -28.34 42.45 6.55
CA LEU A 216 -29.18 42.63 5.37
C LEU A 216 -30.66 42.52 5.75
N ASN A 217 -31.50 43.32 5.09
CA ASN A 217 -32.96 43.33 5.32
C ASN A 217 -33.71 42.30 4.45
N GLU A 218 -32.97 41.46 3.72
CA GLU A 218 -33.47 40.50 2.74
C GLU A 218 -32.67 39.20 2.88
N TYR A 219 -33.34 38.07 2.62
CA TYR A 219 -32.71 36.75 2.69
C TYR A 219 -31.83 36.52 1.46
N VAL A 220 -30.59 36.07 1.67
CA VAL A 220 -29.64 35.81 0.58
C VAL A 220 -29.41 34.31 0.43
N VAL A 221 -29.91 33.76 -0.66
CA VAL A 221 -29.66 32.37 -1.04
C VAL A 221 -28.19 32.19 -1.42
N GLY A 222 -27.56 31.12 -0.96
CA GLY A 222 -26.18 30.77 -1.33
C GLY A 222 -25.10 31.63 -0.67
N ALA A 223 -25.35 32.22 0.51
CA ALA A 223 -24.35 33.02 1.21
C ALA A 223 -23.06 32.26 1.56
N SER A 224 -23.11 30.93 1.68
CA SER A 224 -21.95 30.05 1.86
C SER A 224 -20.91 30.19 0.72
N ALA A 225 -21.36 30.35 -0.53
CA ALA A 225 -20.48 30.51 -1.69
C ALA A 225 -19.67 31.82 -1.64
N LEU A 226 -20.19 32.85 -0.96
CA LEU A 226 -19.49 34.11 -0.78
C LEU A 226 -18.34 34.01 0.22
N LEU A 227 -18.38 33.07 1.16
CA LEU A 227 -17.25 32.81 2.07
C LEU A 227 -16.03 32.31 1.30
N GLN A 228 -16.24 31.47 0.28
CA GLN A 228 -15.15 30.97 -0.54
C GLN A 228 -14.43 32.12 -1.26
N LEU A 229 -15.19 33.06 -1.84
CA LEU A 229 -14.63 34.23 -2.47
C LEU A 229 -13.90 35.14 -1.47
N LEU A 230 -14.45 35.33 -0.27
CA LEU A 230 -13.82 36.14 0.77
C LEU A 230 -12.50 35.52 1.27
N ASP A 231 -12.50 34.20 1.45
CA ASP A 231 -11.32 33.42 1.84
C ASP A 231 -10.22 33.45 0.76
N GLU A 232 -10.58 33.44 -0.53
CA GLU A 232 -9.66 33.63 -1.66
C GLU A 232 -9.02 35.03 -1.69
N ILE A 233 -9.70 36.05 -1.17
CA ILE A 233 -9.23 37.45 -1.18
C ILE A 233 -8.25 37.73 -0.03
N GLU A 234 -8.51 37.24 1.19
CA GLU A 234 -7.81 37.68 2.42
C GLU A 234 -6.69 36.74 2.93
N ASP A 235 -6.51 35.55 2.33
CA ASP A 235 -5.47 34.56 2.67
C ASP A 235 -5.34 34.27 4.19
N THR A 236 -6.43 33.85 4.83
CA THR A 236 -6.44 33.56 6.29
C THR A 236 -6.54 32.06 6.61
N GLY A 237 -6.24 31.69 7.86
CA GLY A 237 -6.30 30.30 8.31
C GLY A 237 -7.73 29.85 8.64
N LEU A 238 -8.50 30.73 9.30
CA LEU A 238 -9.91 30.52 9.64
C LEU A 238 -10.72 31.78 9.27
N THR A 239 -11.74 31.62 8.44
CA THR A 239 -12.68 32.68 8.08
C THR A 239 -14.04 32.39 8.71
N ILE A 240 -14.64 33.37 9.40
CA ILE A 240 -15.98 33.30 9.99
C ILE A 240 -16.80 34.50 9.51
N VAL A 241 -18.01 34.25 9.04
CA VAL A 241 -18.97 35.32 8.73
C VAL A 241 -20.23 35.17 9.56
N ILE A 242 -20.77 36.30 10.00
CA ILE A 242 -22.00 36.42 10.79
C ILE A 242 -22.91 37.43 10.08
N ILE A 243 -24.03 36.97 9.57
CA ILE A 243 -24.90 37.76 8.71
C ILE A 243 -26.31 37.74 9.29
N ARG A 244 -26.84 38.92 9.66
CA ARG A 244 -28.27 39.05 9.94
C ARG A 244 -29.06 39.07 8.64
N MET A 245 -30.03 38.17 8.52
CA MET A 245 -30.99 38.13 7.43
C MET A 245 -32.40 38.09 8.02
N THR A 246 -33.19 39.13 7.75
CA THR A 246 -34.56 39.29 8.27
C THR A 246 -34.65 39.01 9.78
N ASP A 247 -35.15 37.83 10.17
CA ASP A 247 -35.41 37.42 11.57
C ASP A 247 -34.40 36.41 12.14
N SER A 248 -33.33 36.14 11.39
CA SER A 248 -32.32 35.15 11.76
C SER A 248 -30.89 35.67 11.58
N ILE A 249 -29.95 35.07 12.29
CA ILE A 249 -28.52 35.28 12.09
C ILE A 249 -27.94 34.00 11.50
N TYR A 250 -27.40 34.11 10.30
CA TYR A 250 -26.63 33.07 9.65
C TYR A 250 -25.16 33.20 10.07
N MET A 251 -24.57 32.13 10.57
CA MET A 251 -23.13 32.05 10.84
C MET A 251 -22.54 30.93 9.99
N ALA A 252 -21.42 31.20 9.34
CA ALA A 252 -20.66 30.18 8.65
C ALA A 252 -19.16 30.38 8.85
N ALA A 253 -18.42 29.29 8.87
CA ALA A 253 -16.98 29.29 9.07
C ALA A 253 -16.30 28.32 8.10
N ARG A 254 -15.08 28.66 7.65
CA ARG A 254 -14.23 27.83 6.79
C ARG A 254 -12.79 27.91 7.24
N SER A 255 -12.10 26.78 7.26
CA SER A 255 -10.69 26.66 7.64
C SER A 255 -9.85 26.19 6.46
N ARG A 256 -8.69 26.81 6.25
CA ARG A 256 -7.58 26.28 5.42
C ARG A 256 -6.54 25.53 6.23
N ASP A 257 -6.59 25.70 7.55
CA ASP A 257 -5.71 25.00 8.47
C ASP A 257 -6.20 23.55 8.59
N GLU A 258 -5.46 22.64 7.95
CA GLU A 258 -5.76 21.20 7.90
C GLU A 258 -5.59 20.50 9.26
N ASP A 259 -5.01 21.19 10.25
CA ASP A 259 -4.91 20.73 11.63
C ASP A 259 -6.06 21.24 12.53
N LEU A 260 -7.08 21.88 11.95
CA LEU A 260 -8.23 22.47 12.66
C LEU A 260 -9.56 21.85 12.23
N ASN A 261 -10.26 21.18 13.16
CA ASN A 261 -11.61 20.66 12.94
C ASN A 261 -12.67 21.65 13.45
N LEU A 262 -13.45 22.23 12.55
CA LEU A 262 -14.49 23.21 12.88
C LEU A 262 -15.74 22.60 13.50
N LEU A 263 -16.08 21.34 13.23
CA LEU A 263 -17.21 20.66 13.89
C LEU A 263 -16.93 20.47 15.39
N GLU A 264 -15.69 20.12 15.73
CA GLU A 264 -15.25 20.02 17.12
C GLU A 264 -15.13 21.40 17.77
N LEU A 265 -14.45 22.35 17.11
CA LEU A 265 -14.19 23.68 17.67
C LEU A 265 -15.48 24.47 17.90
N LEU A 266 -16.34 24.55 16.89
CA LEU A 266 -17.57 25.35 16.91
C LEU A 266 -18.81 24.54 17.29
N GLY A 267 -18.65 23.28 17.73
CA GLY A 267 -19.74 22.41 18.19
C GLY A 267 -20.70 23.08 19.19
N PRO A 268 -20.24 23.86 20.19
CA PRO A 268 -21.13 24.57 21.13
C PRO A 268 -22.05 25.63 20.51
N PHE A 269 -21.86 25.95 19.24
CA PHE A 269 -22.70 26.87 18.47
C PHE A 269 -23.73 26.14 17.59
N ASP A 270 -23.93 24.83 17.78
CA ASP A 270 -24.87 23.99 17.01
C ASP A 270 -24.63 24.09 15.49
N VAL A 271 -23.36 23.99 15.11
CA VAL A 271 -22.95 24.05 13.70
C VAL A 271 -23.12 22.71 13.00
N ARG A 272 -23.40 22.76 11.70
CA ARG A 272 -23.53 21.58 10.82
C ARG A 272 -22.60 21.72 9.62
N GLY A 273 -22.25 20.57 9.03
CA GLY A 273 -21.46 20.51 7.80
C GLY A 273 -20.22 19.63 7.93
N TYR A 274 -19.13 20.17 7.39
CA TYR A 274 -17.78 19.66 7.22
C TYR A 274 -16.75 19.91 8.32
N PRO A 275 -15.70 19.11 8.59
CA PRO A 275 -14.59 19.56 9.45
C PRO A 275 -13.92 20.85 8.97
N ALA A 276 -13.85 21.06 7.65
CA ALA A 276 -13.22 22.25 7.05
C ALA A 276 -14.21 23.40 6.80
N ALA A 277 -15.53 23.16 6.83
CA ALA A 277 -16.54 24.21 6.62
C ALA A 277 -17.85 23.88 7.33
N VAL A 278 -18.32 24.81 8.17
CA VAL A 278 -19.54 24.64 8.96
C VAL A 278 -20.46 25.84 8.85
N SER A 279 -21.76 25.63 9.07
CA SER A 279 -22.76 26.70 9.11
C SER A 279 -23.86 26.43 10.12
N THR A 280 -24.56 27.49 10.54
CA THR A 280 -25.71 27.41 11.43
C THR A 280 -26.59 28.66 11.33
N HIS A 281 -27.82 28.55 11.83
CA HIS A 281 -28.78 29.64 11.93
C HIS A 281 -29.23 29.84 13.37
N PHE A 282 -29.16 31.08 13.85
CA PHE A 282 -29.66 31.49 15.16
C PHE A 282 -30.93 32.32 15.03
N ARG A 283 -31.85 32.18 16.00
CA ARG A 283 -32.91 33.17 16.22
C ARG A 283 -32.34 34.36 16.98
N GLY A 284 -32.49 35.57 16.46
CA GLY A 284 -32.00 36.78 17.10
C GLY A 284 -31.65 37.89 16.11
N THR A 285 -31.29 39.05 16.65
CA THR A 285 -31.06 40.27 15.85
C THR A 285 -29.71 40.94 16.09
N ASP A 286 -28.93 40.52 17.08
CA ASP A 286 -27.65 41.15 17.43
C ASP A 286 -26.43 40.34 16.95
N THR A 287 -25.91 40.72 15.78
CA THR A 287 -24.71 40.10 15.19
C THR A 287 -23.43 40.44 15.94
N GLU A 288 -23.37 41.61 16.58
CA GLU A 288 -22.18 42.06 17.33
C GLU A 288 -22.05 41.32 18.66
N ALA A 289 -23.16 41.07 19.34
CA ALA A 289 -23.15 40.22 20.53
C ALA A 289 -22.69 38.79 20.19
N LEU A 290 -23.17 38.21 19.08
CA LEU A 290 -22.71 36.89 18.64
C LEU A 290 -21.23 36.89 18.27
N LYS A 291 -20.77 37.90 17.50
CA LYS A 291 -19.34 38.06 17.16
C LYS A 291 -18.46 38.11 18.40
N LYS A 292 -18.81 38.92 19.40
CA LYS A 292 -18.08 38.99 20.67
C LYS A 292 -18.05 37.66 21.41
N ARG A 293 -19.17 36.93 21.42
CA ARG A 293 -19.27 35.60 22.04
C ARG A 293 -18.39 34.58 21.34
N VAL A 294 -18.38 34.57 20.00
CA VAL A 294 -17.53 33.70 19.19
C VAL A 294 -16.05 34.02 19.43
N LEU A 295 -15.66 35.30 19.37
CA LEU A 295 -14.27 35.71 19.63
C LEU A 295 -13.79 35.35 21.04
N ALA A 296 -14.61 35.57 22.06
CA ALA A 296 -14.27 35.19 23.44
C ALA A 296 -14.08 33.67 23.57
N TYR A 297 -15.01 32.89 22.99
CA TYR A 297 -14.90 31.43 23.00
C TYR A 297 -13.65 30.95 22.26
N LEU A 298 -13.35 31.51 21.09
CA LEU A 298 -12.15 31.16 20.32
C LEU A 298 -10.87 31.54 21.07
N ALA A 299 -10.84 32.67 21.77
CA ALA A 299 -9.68 33.04 22.58
C ALA A 299 -9.36 31.98 23.66
N ASP A 300 -10.37 31.33 24.23
CA ASP A 300 -10.21 30.32 25.28
C ASP A 300 -10.03 28.89 24.75
N ASN A 301 -10.59 28.56 23.57
CA ASN A 301 -10.72 27.18 23.08
C ASN A 301 -9.99 26.90 21.76
N MET A 302 -9.31 27.89 21.16
CA MET A 302 -8.56 27.68 19.92
C MET A 302 -7.44 26.65 20.14
N PRO A 303 -7.41 25.52 19.39
CA PRO A 303 -6.33 24.55 19.48
C PRO A 303 -4.99 25.14 19.07
N SER A 304 -3.92 24.74 19.77
CA SER A 304 -2.55 25.14 19.41
C SER A 304 -2.20 24.63 18.02
N SER A 305 -1.68 25.50 17.16
CA SER A 305 -1.13 25.08 15.86
C SER A 305 0.11 24.22 16.05
N LEU A 306 0.25 23.17 15.23
CA LEU A 306 1.46 22.34 15.20
C LEU A 306 2.67 23.19 14.84
N THR A 307 3.66 23.18 15.72
CA THR A 307 4.88 23.97 15.56
C THR A 307 5.99 23.18 14.88
N ALA A 308 6.94 23.90 14.30
CA ALA A 308 8.13 23.33 13.71
C ALA A 308 8.91 22.48 14.72
N GLY A 309 8.98 22.90 15.98
CA GLY A 309 9.66 22.14 17.04
C GLY A 309 9.03 20.77 17.31
N GLU A 310 7.71 20.65 17.19
CA GLU A 310 6.97 19.41 17.46
C GLU A 310 7.03 18.41 16.30
N VAL A 311 7.26 18.92 15.07
CA VAL A 311 7.26 18.11 13.84
C VAL A 311 8.68 17.82 13.34
N ALA A 312 9.67 18.62 13.75
CA ALA A 312 11.04 18.47 13.29
C ALA A 312 11.65 17.12 13.67
N SER A 313 12.39 16.54 12.73
CA SER A 313 13.14 15.31 12.98
C SER A 313 14.35 15.59 13.87
N GLN A 314 14.51 14.78 14.93
CA GLN A 314 15.66 14.79 15.84
C GLN A 314 16.13 13.36 16.15
N PRO A 315 17.44 13.13 16.36
CA PRO A 315 18.55 14.08 16.20
C PRO A 315 18.83 14.40 14.72
N VAL A 316 19.32 15.61 14.44
CA VAL A 316 19.65 16.02 13.06
C VAL A 316 21.05 15.53 12.70
N PHE A 317 21.17 14.79 11.61
CA PHE A 317 22.47 14.45 11.03
C PHE A 317 23.11 15.72 10.45
N THR A 318 24.36 16.00 10.84
CA THR A 318 25.10 17.20 10.43
C THR A 318 26.53 16.88 10.07
N LEU A 319 27.13 17.71 9.20
CA LEU A 319 28.55 17.66 8.86
C LEU A 319 29.32 18.85 9.46
N SER A 320 30.63 18.68 9.69
CA SER A 320 31.52 19.80 10.01
C SER A 320 31.81 20.62 8.75
N SER A 321 32.00 21.94 8.88
CA SER A 321 32.38 22.82 7.77
C SER A 321 33.73 22.46 7.11
N ASP A 322 34.60 21.77 7.85
CA ASP A 322 35.92 21.31 7.39
C ASP A 322 35.91 19.89 6.80
N THR A 323 34.79 19.17 6.84
CA THR A 323 34.64 17.84 6.22
C THR A 323 34.95 17.93 4.73
N SER A 324 35.68 16.96 4.17
CA SER A 324 35.97 16.93 2.72
C SER A 324 34.71 16.61 1.91
N LEU A 325 34.67 16.95 0.61
CA LEU A 325 33.53 16.61 -0.25
C LEU A 325 33.37 15.09 -0.44
N ASP A 326 34.46 14.35 -0.55
CA ASP A 326 34.44 12.88 -0.69
C ASP A 326 33.85 12.23 0.56
N GLU A 327 34.37 12.60 1.74
CA GLU A 327 33.85 12.14 3.03
C GLU A 327 32.38 12.56 3.24
N ALA A 328 32.01 13.77 2.82
CA ALA A 328 30.62 14.23 2.90
C ALA A 328 29.67 13.46 1.99
N ASP A 329 30.09 13.06 0.79
CA ASP A 329 29.26 12.26 -0.13
C ASP A 329 29.10 10.84 0.41
N GLU A 330 30.19 10.24 0.90
CA GLU A 330 30.16 8.94 1.58
C GLU A 330 29.20 8.96 2.77
N LEU A 331 29.33 9.93 3.67
CA LEU A 331 28.47 10.06 4.84
C LEU A 331 26.99 10.29 4.48
N LEU A 332 26.69 11.09 3.45
CA LEU A 332 25.32 11.30 2.96
C LEU A 332 24.75 10.05 2.26
N VAL A 333 25.59 9.26 1.59
CA VAL A 333 25.23 7.97 0.98
C VAL A 333 24.93 6.95 2.06
N GLU A 334 25.86 6.77 2.99
CA GLU A 334 25.76 5.90 4.17
C GLU A 334 24.49 6.16 4.98
N HIS A 335 24.12 7.43 5.15
CA HIS A 335 22.97 7.81 5.94
C HIS A 335 21.65 7.86 5.17
N GLY A 336 21.66 7.62 3.85
CA GLY A 336 20.46 7.71 3.01
C GLY A 336 19.92 9.13 2.86
N TYR A 337 20.69 10.15 3.23
CA TYR A 337 20.26 11.54 3.17
C TYR A 337 20.64 12.19 1.84
N LYS A 338 19.71 12.97 1.28
CA LYS A 338 19.94 13.75 0.04
C LYS A 338 20.68 15.06 0.30
N GLY A 339 21.15 15.29 1.53
CA GLY A 339 21.82 16.51 2.01
C GLY A 339 21.59 16.72 3.51
N CYS A 340 22.36 17.61 4.14
CA CYS A 340 22.28 17.87 5.57
C CYS A 340 22.76 19.28 5.93
N PRO A 341 22.41 19.78 7.14
CA PRO A 341 22.99 20.99 7.69
C PRO A 341 24.50 20.82 7.99
N VAL A 342 25.24 21.89 7.79
CA VAL A 342 26.68 21.96 8.05
C VAL A 342 26.89 22.87 9.26
N LEU A 343 27.62 22.39 10.26
CA LEU A 343 27.91 23.12 11.48
C LEU A 343 29.36 23.63 11.49
N GLU A 344 29.55 24.83 12.04
CA GLU A 344 30.85 25.38 12.38
C GLU A 344 30.80 25.81 13.86
N LYS A 345 31.69 25.25 14.68
CA LYS A 345 31.72 25.49 16.15
C LYS A 345 30.36 25.31 16.84
N GLY A 346 29.57 24.32 16.40
CA GLY A 346 28.26 24.00 16.97
C GLY A 346 27.10 24.90 16.53
N ARG A 347 27.32 25.81 15.56
CA ARG A 347 26.29 26.68 14.97
C ARG A 347 26.06 26.33 13.51
N LEU A 348 24.85 26.59 13.01
CA LEU A 348 24.51 26.38 11.61
C LEU A 348 25.33 27.33 10.72
N ALA A 349 26.19 26.75 9.88
CA ALA A 349 27.07 27.48 8.97
C ALA A 349 26.61 27.41 7.52
N GLY A 350 25.90 26.35 7.15
CA GLY A 350 25.39 26.16 5.79
C GLY A 350 24.53 24.92 5.66
N ILE A 351 24.12 24.64 4.43
CA ILE A 351 23.47 23.39 4.06
C ILE A 351 24.12 22.84 2.80
N ILE A 352 24.39 21.54 2.78
CA ILE A 352 25.01 20.86 1.65
C ILE A 352 24.07 19.79 1.12
N SER A 353 23.84 19.78 -0.20
CA SER A 353 23.08 18.72 -0.87
C SER A 353 23.99 17.83 -1.70
N ARG A 354 23.55 16.60 -2.02
CA ARG A 354 24.30 15.74 -2.95
C ARG A 354 24.50 16.39 -4.33
N ARG A 355 23.61 17.30 -4.74
CA ARG A 355 23.77 18.05 -5.99
C ARG A 355 24.99 18.99 -5.90
N ASP A 356 25.22 19.59 -4.73
CA ASP A 356 26.33 20.51 -4.51
C ASP A 356 27.65 19.75 -4.38
N LEU A 357 27.66 18.59 -3.72
CA LEU A 357 28.81 17.69 -3.68
C LEU A 357 29.22 17.22 -5.09
N ARG A 358 28.25 16.74 -5.89
CA ARG A 358 28.50 16.31 -7.28
C ARG A 358 29.06 17.41 -8.18
N LYS A 359 28.73 18.69 -7.93
CA LYS A 359 29.32 19.81 -8.67
C LYS A 359 30.82 19.94 -8.36
N GLY A 360 31.22 19.80 -7.10
CA GLY A 360 32.64 19.86 -6.70
C GLY A 360 33.44 18.64 -7.13
N MET A 361 32.84 17.44 -7.09
CA MET A 361 33.51 16.20 -7.51
C MET A 361 33.83 16.14 -9.00
N ARG A 362 32.99 16.75 -9.86
CA ARG A 362 33.25 16.83 -11.32
C ARG A 362 34.46 17.68 -11.69
N SER A 363 35.00 18.45 -10.74
CA SER A 363 36.13 19.36 -10.93
C SER A 363 37.43 18.87 -10.30
N GLU A 364 37.54 17.58 -9.95
CA GLU A 364 38.69 16.96 -9.25
C GLU A 364 38.95 17.52 -7.83
N LEU A 365 37.97 18.21 -7.23
CA LEU A 365 38.09 18.90 -5.94
C LEU A 365 37.53 18.09 -4.75
N GLY A 366 37.55 16.75 -4.80
CA GLY A 366 36.99 15.88 -3.75
C GLY A 366 37.55 16.10 -2.34
N HIS A 367 38.82 16.51 -2.27
CA HIS A 367 39.55 16.85 -1.04
C HIS A 367 39.25 18.26 -0.50
N ALA A 368 38.49 19.08 -1.24
CA ALA A 368 38.13 20.41 -0.78
C ALA A 368 37.09 20.33 0.36
N PRO A 369 37.07 21.31 1.29
CA PRO A 369 36.13 21.28 2.40
C PRO A 369 34.71 21.70 1.95
N VAL A 370 33.70 21.11 2.60
CA VAL A 370 32.27 21.37 2.35
C VAL A 370 31.93 22.86 2.45
N LYS A 371 32.60 23.65 3.31
CA LYS A 371 32.40 25.10 3.40
C LYS A 371 32.62 25.89 2.10
N GLY A 372 33.35 25.32 1.14
CA GLY A 372 33.58 25.90 -0.18
C GLY A 372 32.40 25.71 -1.16
N PHE A 373 31.51 24.75 -0.87
CA PHE A 373 30.45 24.30 -1.79
C PHE A 373 29.05 24.33 -1.18
N MET A 374 28.94 24.49 0.14
CA MET A 374 27.67 24.61 0.84
C MET A 374 26.96 25.93 0.52
N THR A 375 25.63 25.90 0.58
CA THR A 375 24.82 27.12 0.59
C THR A 375 24.94 27.76 1.98
N ARG A 376 25.48 28.99 2.04
CA ARG A 376 25.74 29.72 3.30
C ARG A 376 24.53 30.50 3.80
N GLN A 377 23.75 31.08 2.89
CA GLN A 377 22.49 31.74 3.22
C GLN A 377 21.40 30.68 3.32
N VAL A 378 21.34 30.04 4.47
CA VAL A 378 20.35 29.01 4.76
C VAL A 378 19.07 29.67 5.23
N ILE A 379 17.96 29.38 4.57
CA ILE A 379 16.65 29.76 5.09
C ILE A 379 16.32 28.80 6.23
N THR A 380 16.04 29.38 7.40
CA THR A 380 15.75 28.65 8.64
C THR A 380 14.38 29.05 9.18
N ALA A 381 13.84 28.22 10.06
CA ALA A 381 12.62 28.51 10.81
C ALA A 381 12.87 28.42 12.32
N SER A 382 12.07 29.15 13.10
CA SER A 382 12.01 29.05 14.55
C SER A 382 11.28 27.79 14.98
N PRO A 383 11.61 27.17 16.14
CA PRO A 383 10.81 26.10 16.73
C PRO A 383 9.35 26.47 16.94
N LEU A 384 9.02 27.76 17.00
CA LEU A 384 7.67 28.26 17.22
C LEU A 384 6.86 28.50 15.93
N ASP A 385 7.52 28.47 14.75
CA ASP A 385 6.87 28.68 13.46
C ASP A 385 5.84 27.56 13.18
N THR A 386 4.72 27.89 12.55
CA THR A 386 3.65 26.92 12.26
C THR A 386 3.96 26.09 11.01
N LEU A 387 3.23 24.98 10.82
CA LEU A 387 3.28 24.22 9.55
C LEU A 387 2.91 25.09 8.33
N THR A 388 1.99 26.04 8.49
CA THR A 388 1.60 26.99 7.43
C THR A 388 2.75 27.93 7.08
N ASP A 389 3.46 28.46 8.08
CA ASP A 389 4.65 29.30 7.87
C ASP A 389 5.76 28.53 7.15
N LEU A 390 6.01 27.29 7.57
CA LEU A 390 6.99 26.40 6.93
C LEU A 390 6.64 26.10 5.48
N ARG A 391 5.35 25.86 5.18
CA ARG A 391 4.87 25.63 3.82
C ARG A 391 5.10 26.85 2.94
N ARG A 392 4.70 28.03 3.41
CA ARG A 392 4.92 29.31 2.71
C ARG A 392 6.41 29.51 2.43
N LEU A 393 7.25 29.39 3.46
CA LEU A 393 8.70 29.53 3.37
C LEU A 393 9.33 28.52 2.39
N MET A 394 8.86 27.26 2.37
CA MET A 394 9.30 26.25 1.39
C MET A 394 8.88 26.58 -0.04
N MET A 395 7.69 27.15 -0.26
CA MET A 395 7.18 27.52 -1.58
C MET A 395 7.87 28.78 -2.12
N GLU A 396 7.91 29.86 -1.32
CA GLU A 396 8.50 31.15 -1.69
C GLU A 396 9.97 31.02 -2.06
N HIS A 397 10.74 30.27 -1.27
CA HIS A 397 12.17 30.07 -1.51
C HIS A 397 12.47 28.83 -2.36
N ASN A 398 11.44 28.08 -2.79
CA ASN A 398 11.54 26.80 -3.52
C ASN A 398 12.55 25.82 -2.89
N ILE A 399 12.48 25.65 -1.57
CA ILE A 399 13.38 24.77 -0.83
C ILE A 399 12.67 23.49 -0.38
N GLY A 400 13.45 22.41 -0.30
CA GLY A 400 12.95 21.07 0.03
C GLY A 400 13.07 20.69 1.51
N ARG A 401 13.79 21.50 2.28
CA ARG A 401 14.17 21.24 3.66
C ARG A 401 14.44 22.56 4.39
N VAL A 402 14.04 22.63 5.65
CA VAL A 402 14.19 23.83 6.49
C VAL A 402 14.82 23.41 7.81
N PRO A 403 16.06 23.84 8.09
CA PRO A 403 16.65 23.68 9.41
C PRO A 403 15.93 24.56 10.44
N ILE A 404 15.62 23.98 11.59
CA ILE A 404 14.99 24.67 12.70
C ILE A 404 16.09 25.12 13.66
N VAL A 405 16.13 26.41 13.96
CA VAL A 405 17.18 27.02 14.79
C VAL A 405 16.57 27.78 15.95
N ASP A 406 17.13 27.61 17.15
CA ASP A 406 16.72 28.39 18.32
C ASP A 406 17.17 29.87 18.22
N ASP A 407 16.70 30.70 19.15
CA ASP A 407 17.04 32.14 19.22
C ASP A 407 18.56 32.41 19.36
N GLN A 408 19.34 31.40 19.74
CA GLN A 408 20.80 31.47 19.87
C GLN A 408 21.55 31.00 18.60
N GLY A 409 20.81 30.62 17.55
CA GLY A 409 21.33 30.12 16.28
C GLY A 409 21.81 28.67 16.32
N ARG A 410 21.37 27.89 17.31
CA ARG A 410 21.70 26.46 17.43
C ARG A 410 20.64 25.64 16.70
N LEU A 411 21.10 24.64 15.97
CA LEU A 411 20.23 23.72 15.24
C LEU A 411 19.47 22.84 16.23
N SER A 412 18.15 22.98 16.23
CA SER A 412 17.24 22.17 17.05
C SER A 412 16.54 21.08 16.25
N GLY A 413 16.44 21.20 14.92
CA GLY A 413 15.70 20.22 14.11
C GLY A 413 15.86 20.43 12.62
N ILE A 414 15.28 19.52 11.82
CA ILE A 414 15.11 19.72 10.38
C ILE A 414 13.73 19.21 9.96
N ILE A 415 13.08 19.95 9.07
CA ILE A 415 11.80 19.56 8.47
C ILE A 415 11.99 19.43 6.96
N THR A 416 11.51 18.33 6.40
CA THR A 416 11.48 18.12 4.94
C THR A 416 10.08 18.31 4.37
N ARG A 417 9.95 18.47 3.05
CA ARG A 417 8.64 18.48 2.36
C ARG A 417 7.78 17.26 2.73
N SER A 418 8.39 16.08 2.86
CA SER A 418 7.66 14.86 3.25
C SER A 418 7.14 14.90 4.68
N ASP A 419 7.80 15.62 5.58
CA ASP A 419 7.32 15.79 6.95
C ASP A 419 6.13 16.74 6.97
N VAL A 420 6.21 17.87 6.27
CA VAL A 420 5.06 18.77 6.09
C VAL A 420 3.87 18.00 5.50
N LEU A 421 4.05 17.31 4.37
CA LEU A 421 2.99 16.53 3.71
C LEU A 421 2.40 15.40 4.57
N ARG A 422 3.19 14.78 5.46
CA ARG A 422 2.69 13.73 6.35
C ARG A 422 1.68 14.29 7.37
N HIS A 423 1.90 15.52 7.81
CA HIS A 423 1.06 16.18 8.81
C HIS A 423 -0.15 16.92 8.22
N LEU A 424 -0.21 17.07 6.89
CA LEU A 424 -1.36 17.60 6.15
C LEU A 424 -2.59 16.66 6.20
N ASN A 425 -2.40 15.34 6.20
CA ASN A 425 -3.51 14.38 6.18
C ASN A 425 -4.11 14.05 7.57
N TYR A 426 -4.23 15.03 8.48
CA TYR A 426 -4.52 14.76 9.91
C TYR A 426 -5.97 14.39 10.25
N PHE A 427 -6.93 14.73 9.36
CA PHE A 427 -8.34 14.36 9.48
C PHE A 427 -8.81 13.59 8.24
N ASP A 428 -9.62 12.55 8.44
CA ASP A 428 -10.30 11.87 7.32
C ASP A 428 -11.58 12.62 6.89
N ARG A 429 -12.19 12.17 5.79
CA ARG A 429 -13.45 12.73 5.21
C ARG A 429 -14.65 12.80 6.16
N HIS A 430 -14.52 12.33 7.40
CA HIS A 430 -15.56 12.33 8.43
C HIS A 430 -15.17 13.17 9.67
N GLY A 431 -14.09 13.96 9.60
CA GLY A 431 -13.66 14.81 10.71
C GLY A 431 -12.99 14.09 11.86
N ARG A 432 -12.62 12.83 11.69
CA ARG A 432 -11.97 12.11 12.78
C ARG A 432 -10.50 12.44 12.78
N SER A 433 -10.02 12.99 13.90
CA SER A 433 -8.59 13.04 14.18
C SER A 433 -8.01 11.63 14.07
N LEU A 434 -6.84 11.46 13.44
CA LEU A 434 -6.09 10.20 13.44
C LEU A 434 -5.85 9.62 14.86
N LYS A 435 -5.98 10.44 15.92
CA LYS A 435 -5.93 10.01 17.33
C LYS A 435 -7.24 9.39 17.86
N GLU A 436 -8.41 9.76 17.33
CA GLU A 436 -9.71 9.35 17.88
C GLU A 436 -10.28 8.04 17.31
N ARG A 437 -9.76 7.57 16.17
CA ARG A 437 -10.03 6.19 15.70
C ARG A 437 -9.68 5.11 16.73
N LYS A 438 -8.85 5.41 17.74
CA LYS A 438 -8.44 4.46 18.77
C LYS A 438 -9.51 4.16 19.83
N ARG A 439 -10.64 4.90 19.92
CA ARG A 439 -11.57 4.77 21.07
C ARG A 439 -12.97 4.22 20.78
N ILE A 440 -13.51 4.26 19.56
CA ILE A 440 -14.97 4.04 19.37
C ILE A 440 -15.35 2.76 18.60
N THR A 441 -14.46 2.13 17.82
CA THR A 441 -14.80 0.89 17.10
C THR A 441 -14.60 -0.36 17.97
N GLY A 442 -15.47 -0.49 18.96
CA GLY A 442 -15.50 -1.62 19.89
C GLY A 442 -16.91 -2.18 20.07
N SER A 443 -17.71 -2.32 19.01
CA SER A 443 -18.92 -3.17 19.07
C SER A 443 -19.55 -3.46 17.70
N ARG A 444 -19.57 -4.76 17.37
CA ARG A 444 -20.53 -5.52 16.54
C ARG A 444 -20.58 -5.33 15.01
N GLY A 445 -20.56 -6.48 14.33
CA GLY A 445 -21.21 -6.71 13.03
C GLY A 445 -20.32 -7.35 11.97
N GLU A 446 -20.57 -8.62 11.66
CA GLU A 446 -19.87 -9.42 10.65
C GLU A 446 -20.20 -8.96 9.21
N GLY A 447 -19.18 -8.83 8.34
CA GLY A 447 -19.38 -8.67 6.90
C GLY A 447 -18.36 -7.74 6.22
N GLU A 448 -17.51 -8.32 5.39
CA GLU A 448 -16.75 -7.70 4.28
C GLU A 448 -15.68 -6.64 4.65
N ALA A 449 -14.42 -7.10 4.65
CA ALA A 449 -13.24 -6.33 5.00
C ALA A 449 -12.75 -5.42 3.86
N GLU A 450 -13.15 -4.14 3.90
CA GLU A 450 -12.44 -3.03 3.25
C GLU A 450 -11.51 -2.27 4.22
N LEU A 451 -10.56 -1.55 3.63
CA LEU A 451 -9.26 -1.17 4.21
C LEU A 451 -9.32 -0.25 5.44
N THR A 452 -8.72 -0.71 6.54
CA THR A 452 -8.16 0.15 7.60
C THR A 452 -6.64 -0.06 7.71
N THR A 453 -5.87 1.01 7.43
CA THR A 453 -4.49 1.18 7.91
C THR A 453 -4.56 1.94 9.23
N GLY A 454 -4.26 1.27 10.35
CA GLY A 454 -4.23 1.89 11.68
C GLY A 454 -4.68 1.03 12.86
N GLU A 455 -5.12 -0.23 12.66
CA GLU A 455 -5.19 -1.18 13.77
C GLU A 455 -3.76 -1.44 14.29
N GLU A 456 -3.55 -1.34 15.60
CA GLU A 456 -2.48 -2.10 16.25
C GLU A 456 -2.85 -3.57 16.08
N ILE A 457 -2.44 -4.15 14.95
CA ILE A 457 -2.68 -5.55 14.63
C ILE A 457 -2.00 -6.36 15.71
N ASN A 458 -2.79 -7.09 16.48
CA ASN A 458 -2.25 -8.08 17.39
C ASN A 458 -2.30 -9.45 16.71
N LEU A 459 -1.13 -10.06 16.53
CA LEU A 459 -0.94 -11.37 15.96
C LEU A 459 -1.07 -12.50 16.99
N SER A 460 -1.38 -12.21 18.27
CA SER A 460 -1.50 -13.22 19.34
C SER A 460 -2.40 -14.39 18.93
N ALA A 461 -3.61 -14.10 18.43
CA ALA A 461 -4.55 -15.12 17.96
C ALA A 461 -3.97 -15.96 16.79
N LEU A 462 -3.22 -15.33 15.89
CA LEU A 462 -2.59 -16.02 14.76
C LEU A 462 -1.38 -16.86 15.19
N LEU A 463 -0.60 -16.38 16.17
CA LEU A 463 0.48 -17.15 16.79
C LEU A 463 -0.09 -18.37 17.52
N GLU A 464 -1.23 -18.23 18.20
CA GLU A 464 -1.91 -19.31 18.90
C GLU A 464 -2.57 -20.33 17.96
N SER A 465 -3.09 -19.89 16.80
CA SER A 465 -3.79 -20.79 15.87
C SER A 465 -2.84 -21.51 14.90
N GLU A 466 -1.77 -20.85 14.43
CA GLU A 466 -0.92 -21.37 13.35
C GLU A 466 0.39 -22.01 13.83
N LEU A 467 0.89 -21.65 15.02
CA LEU A 467 2.13 -22.23 15.55
C LEU A 467 1.85 -23.46 16.41
N SER A 468 2.77 -24.43 16.38
CA SER A 468 2.67 -25.61 17.27
C SER A 468 2.77 -25.23 18.75
N ALA A 469 2.17 -26.03 19.63
CA ALA A 469 2.21 -25.81 21.08
C ALA A 469 3.64 -25.73 21.65
N ASP A 470 4.61 -26.41 21.02
CA ASP A 470 6.01 -26.35 21.41
C ASP A 470 6.63 -24.98 21.13
N ILE A 471 6.35 -24.41 19.95
CA ILE A 471 6.81 -23.08 19.56
C ILE A 471 6.13 -22.01 20.43
N GLN A 472 4.83 -22.15 20.70
CA GLN A 472 4.12 -21.19 21.56
C GLN A 472 4.71 -21.14 22.98
N ARG A 473 5.03 -22.31 23.57
CA ARG A 473 5.71 -22.39 24.87
C ARG A 473 7.08 -21.70 24.84
N LEU A 474 7.83 -21.89 23.76
CA LEU A 474 9.13 -21.27 23.57
C LEU A 474 9.04 -19.73 23.45
N LEU A 475 8.06 -19.20 22.69
CA LEU A 475 7.82 -17.76 22.61
C LEU A 475 7.48 -17.15 23.98
N ASN A 476 6.69 -17.85 24.80
CA ASN A 476 6.37 -17.43 26.16
C ASN A 476 7.61 -17.43 27.08
N HIS A 477 8.51 -18.41 26.95
CA HIS A 477 9.77 -18.42 27.69
C HIS A 477 10.69 -17.25 27.27
N ILE A 478 10.78 -16.97 25.97
CA ILE A 478 11.53 -15.83 25.43
C ILE A 478 10.96 -14.52 25.98
N SER A 479 9.64 -14.35 25.98
CA SER A 479 8.95 -13.18 26.52
C SER A 479 9.30 -12.92 27.99
N ARG A 480 9.17 -13.94 28.85
CA ARG A 480 9.51 -13.83 30.29
C ARG A 480 10.99 -13.54 30.52
N LEU A 481 11.88 -14.16 29.75
CA LEU A 481 13.30 -13.90 29.86
C LEU A 481 13.67 -12.48 29.43
N ALA A 482 13.01 -11.95 28.40
CA ALA A 482 13.18 -10.58 27.92
C ALA A 482 12.84 -9.57 29.02
N GLU A 483 11.72 -9.77 29.70
CA GLU A 483 11.29 -8.96 30.84
C GLU A 483 12.31 -9.01 32.00
N GLN A 484 12.73 -10.22 32.42
CA GLN A 484 13.73 -10.40 33.48
C GLN A 484 15.07 -9.71 33.19
N LYS A 485 15.43 -9.58 31.91
CA LYS A 485 16.67 -8.94 31.46
C LYS A 485 16.48 -7.48 31.07
N ASN A 486 15.25 -6.95 31.18
CA ASN A 486 14.88 -5.61 30.71
C ASN A 486 15.33 -5.35 29.26
N MET A 487 15.12 -6.34 28.40
CA MET A 487 15.43 -6.30 26.97
C MET A 487 14.14 -6.42 26.18
N LYS A 488 14.08 -5.80 24.99
CA LYS A 488 12.95 -5.97 24.07
C LYS A 488 13.27 -7.00 23.01
N VAL A 489 12.33 -7.89 22.73
CA VAL A 489 12.52 -8.96 21.74
C VAL A 489 11.38 -8.98 20.75
N TYR A 490 11.73 -9.04 19.47
CA TYR A 490 10.78 -9.07 18.37
C TYR A 490 10.99 -10.31 17.52
N LEU A 491 9.91 -11.03 17.22
CA LEU A 491 9.88 -12.03 16.16
C LEU A 491 9.80 -11.31 14.80
N VAL A 492 10.70 -11.59 13.87
CA VAL A 492 10.85 -10.77 12.65
C VAL A 492 10.95 -11.60 11.37
N GLY A 493 10.73 -10.95 10.23
CA GLY A 493 11.10 -11.51 8.93
C GLY A 493 10.09 -12.47 8.33
N GLY A 494 10.59 -13.56 7.74
CA GLY A 494 9.81 -14.45 6.87
C GLY A 494 8.65 -15.13 7.57
N ILE A 495 8.78 -15.44 8.87
CA ILE A 495 7.70 -16.07 9.63
C ILE A 495 6.46 -15.19 9.74
N ILE A 496 6.63 -13.88 9.95
CA ILE A 496 5.49 -12.95 10.06
C ILE A 496 4.75 -12.89 8.72
N ARG A 497 5.50 -12.84 7.61
CA ARG A 497 4.95 -12.92 6.26
C ARG A 497 4.18 -14.23 6.04
N ASP A 498 4.78 -15.36 6.39
CA ASP A 498 4.21 -16.68 6.13
C ASP A 498 2.95 -16.92 6.98
N LEU A 499 2.93 -16.49 8.24
CA LEU A 499 1.75 -16.47 9.10
C LEU A 499 0.61 -15.65 8.48
N LEU A 500 0.90 -14.42 8.04
CA LEU A 500 -0.11 -13.55 7.41
C LEU A 500 -0.64 -14.12 6.07
N LEU A 501 0.17 -14.91 5.38
CA LEU A 501 -0.23 -15.62 4.15
C LEU A 501 -0.88 -16.98 4.41
N ARG A 502 -0.96 -17.43 5.67
CA ARG A 502 -1.37 -18.80 6.06
C ARG A 502 -0.56 -19.88 5.34
N TYR A 503 0.71 -19.61 5.11
CA TYR A 503 1.68 -20.62 4.68
C TYR A 503 2.21 -21.35 5.92
N PRO A 504 2.47 -22.66 5.83
CA PRO A 504 3.04 -23.40 6.95
C PRO A 504 4.39 -22.77 7.34
N PRO A 505 4.55 -22.26 8.58
CA PRO A 505 5.75 -21.58 8.99
C PRO A 505 6.94 -22.54 9.00
N GLU A 506 8.10 -22.07 8.52
CA GLU A 506 9.35 -22.83 8.63
C GLU A 506 9.73 -22.99 10.12
N LYS A 507 10.45 -24.07 10.47
CA LYS A 507 10.91 -24.31 11.86
C LYS A 507 12.00 -23.34 12.34
N ASP A 508 12.52 -22.51 11.44
CA ASP A 508 13.59 -21.55 11.73
C ASP A 508 12.96 -20.21 12.13
N LEU A 509 13.20 -19.76 13.37
CA LEU A 509 12.62 -18.54 13.94
C LEU A 509 13.69 -17.45 14.06
N ASP A 510 13.44 -16.29 13.46
CA ASP A 510 14.33 -15.13 13.52
C ASP A 510 13.84 -14.10 14.55
N PHE A 511 14.74 -13.66 15.43
CA PHE A 511 14.47 -12.67 16.47
C PHE A 511 15.45 -11.51 16.43
N VAL A 512 14.93 -10.32 16.74
CA VAL A 512 15.71 -9.10 16.96
C VAL A 512 15.63 -8.72 18.42
N VAL A 513 16.79 -8.52 19.04
CA VAL A 513 16.92 -8.13 20.45
C VAL A 513 17.42 -6.68 20.52
N ILE A 514 16.67 -5.81 21.21
CA ILE A 514 17.15 -4.49 21.60
C ILE A 514 18.00 -4.65 22.87
N GLY A 515 19.29 -4.89 22.68
CA GLY A 515 20.22 -5.28 23.73
C GLY A 515 21.24 -6.30 23.21
N ASN A 516 21.98 -6.97 24.10
CA ASN A 516 22.97 -7.95 23.69
C ASN A 516 22.32 -9.32 23.39
N ALA A 517 22.14 -9.63 22.10
CA ALA A 517 21.52 -10.90 21.68
C ALA A 517 22.33 -12.12 22.09
N VAL A 518 23.67 -12.07 22.08
CA VAL A 518 24.53 -13.21 22.47
C VAL A 518 24.31 -13.57 23.94
N ALA A 519 24.30 -12.56 24.82
CA ALA A 519 24.02 -12.75 26.24
C ALA A 519 22.59 -13.27 26.48
N PHE A 520 21.61 -12.76 25.71
CA PHE A 520 20.23 -13.24 25.75
C PHE A 520 20.13 -14.73 25.37
N THR A 521 20.76 -15.14 24.28
CA THR A 521 20.74 -16.54 23.81
C THR A 521 21.37 -17.51 24.80
N TYR A 522 22.48 -17.14 25.45
CA TYR A 522 23.07 -17.98 26.51
C TYR A 522 22.19 -18.08 27.75
N ALA A 523 21.44 -17.02 28.10
CA ALA A 523 20.48 -17.08 29.19
C ALA A 523 19.31 -18.02 28.84
N LEU A 524 18.81 -17.98 27.60
CA LEU A 524 17.77 -18.88 27.12
C LEU A 524 18.24 -20.34 27.09
N GLN A 525 19.47 -20.60 26.62
CA GLN A 525 20.07 -21.94 26.64
C GLN A 525 20.10 -22.56 28.03
N LYS A 526 20.35 -21.77 29.08
CA LYS A 526 20.35 -22.28 30.46
C LYS A 526 18.98 -22.73 30.95
N LEU A 527 17.91 -22.14 30.39
CA LEU A 527 16.52 -22.46 30.73
C LEU A 527 16.00 -23.64 29.91
N ASP A 528 16.19 -23.60 28.58
CA ASP A 528 15.56 -24.52 27.63
C ASP A 528 16.50 -25.60 27.09
N GLY A 529 17.79 -25.54 27.42
CA GLY A 529 18.83 -26.42 26.89
C GLY A 529 19.22 -26.07 25.46
N GLY A 530 19.84 -27.03 24.76
CA GLY A 530 20.31 -26.84 23.38
C GLY A 530 21.77 -26.39 23.27
N THR A 531 22.21 -26.20 22.03
CA THR A 531 23.59 -25.81 21.69
C THR A 531 23.61 -24.42 21.09
N VAL A 532 24.40 -23.51 21.65
CA VAL A 532 24.57 -22.14 21.13
C VAL A 532 25.75 -22.08 20.19
N LYS A 533 25.56 -21.41 19.05
CA LYS A 533 26.64 -20.97 18.17
C LYS A 533 26.53 -19.45 18.02
N HIS A 534 27.58 -18.72 18.39
CA HIS A 534 27.58 -17.26 18.33
C HIS A 534 28.68 -16.74 17.40
N TYR A 535 28.50 -15.50 16.93
CA TYR A 535 29.49 -14.78 16.13
C TYR A 535 29.58 -13.34 16.65
N ASP A 536 30.59 -13.06 17.47
CA ASP A 536 30.72 -11.78 18.19
C ASP A 536 30.82 -10.57 17.25
N GLN A 537 31.51 -10.72 16.12
CA GLN A 537 31.70 -9.66 15.12
C GLN A 537 30.38 -9.09 14.56
N PHE A 538 29.29 -9.86 14.65
CA PHE A 538 27.99 -9.50 14.09
C PHE A 538 26.92 -9.34 15.18
N GLY A 539 27.24 -9.61 16.46
CA GLY A 539 26.25 -9.59 17.54
C GLY A 539 25.10 -10.58 17.31
N THR A 540 25.38 -11.73 16.71
CA THR A 540 24.39 -12.78 16.39
C THR A 540 24.67 -14.08 17.14
N ALA A 541 23.61 -14.78 17.53
CA ALA A 541 23.69 -16.09 18.15
C ALA A 541 22.52 -16.98 17.72
N SER A 542 22.83 -18.22 17.33
CA SER A 542 21.88 -19.26 16.97
C SER A 542 21.78 -20.29 18.09
N LEU A 543 20.57 -20.59 18.55
CA LEU A 543 20.27 -21.69 19.48
C LEU A 543 19.68 -22.87 18.71
N TYR A 544 20.32 -24.03 18.83
CA TYR A 544 19.87 -25.29 18.23
C TYR A 544 19.22 -26.17 19.29
N MET A 545 17.93 -26.44 19.11
CA MET A 545 17.11 -27.28 19.99
C MET A 545 17.25 -28.77 19.63
N LYS A 546 16.93 -29.66 20.58
CA LYS A 546 17.07 -31.12 20.40
C LYS A 546 16.13 -31.72 19.34
N ASP A 547 15.01 -31.06 19.09
CA ASP A 547 13.99 -31.43 18.10
C ASP A 547 14.30 -30.92 16.68
N GLY A 548 15.45 -30.24 16.52
CA GLY A 548 15.92 -29.66 15.26
C GLY A 548 15.45 -28.23 15.00
N THR A 549 14.70 -27.60 15.91
CA THR A 549 14.30 -26.19 15.81
C THR A 549 15.51 -25.26 15.95
N ARG A 550 15.64 -24.26 15.06
CA ARG A 550 16.72 -23.26 15.10
C ARG A 550 16.15 -21.87 15.42
N LEU A 551 16.71 -21.23 16.44
CA LEU A 551 16.36 -19.86 16.82
C LEU A 551 17.55 -18.94 16.56
N ASP A 552 17.38 -17.97 15.68
CA ASP A 552 18.42 -17.01 15.33
C ASP A 552 18.14 -15.66 16.00
N PHE A 553 19.01 -15.26 16.92
CA PHE A 553 18.92 -13.99 17.62
C PHE A 553 19.95 -13.00 17.08
N VAL A 554 19.48 -11.82 16.71
CA VAL A 554 20.31 -10.74 16.17
C VAL A 554 20.17 -9.51 17.05
N THR A 555 21.29 -8.93 17.46
CA THR A 555 21.30 -7.62 18.13
C THR A 555 20.82 -6.57 17.12
N ALA A 556 19.83 -5.76 17.48
CA ALA A 556 19.32 -4.72 16.61
C ALA A 556 20.43 -3.77 16.20
N ARG A 557 20.63 -3.68 14.89
CA ARG A 557 21.83 -3.07 14.34
C ARG A 557 21.56 -2.30 13.07
N ARG A 558 22.34 -1.25 12.87
CA ARG A 558 22.47 -0.56 11.59
C ARG A 558 23.63 -1.21 10.83
N GLU A 559 23.40 -1.52 9.56
CA GLU A 559 24.40 -2.11 8.68
C GLU A 559 24.95 -1.04 7.75
N TYR A 560 26.27 -0.96 7.65
CA TYR A 560 26.99 -0.08 6.73
C TYR A 560 27.83 -0.91 5.78
N TYR A 561 27.66 -0.73 4.47
CA TYR A 561 28.43 -1.45 3.46
C TYR A 561 29.57 -0.54 2.99
N GLU A 562 30.82 -0.92 3.24
CA GLU A 562 31.99 -0.12 2.83
C GLU A 562 32.17 -0.06 1.30
N SER A 563 31.64 -1.05 0.59
CA SER A 563 31.61 -1.10 -0.86
C SER A 563 30.49 -2.02 -1.38
N PRO A 564 30.03 -1.84 -2.63
CA PRO A 564 29.03 -2.72 -3.24
C PRO A 564 29.42 -4.20 -3.13
N ALA A 565 28.51 -5.05 -2.62
CA ALA A 565 28.68 -6.48 -2.37
C ALA A 565 29.63 -6.90 -1.22
N ALA A 566 30.13 -5.97 -0.40
CA ALA A 566 30.90 -6.26 0.81
C ALA A 566 30.04 -6.81 1.96
N LEU A 567 30.68 -7.38 3.00
CA LEU A 567 30.01 -7.70 4.26
C LEU A 567 29.81 -6.40 5.07
N PRO A 568 28.65 -6.20 5.72
CA PRO A 568 28.37 -4.95 6.41
C PRO A 568 29.12 -4.82 7.75
N ARG A 569 29.47 -3.58 8.13
CA ARG A 569 29.82 -3.16 9.50
C ARG A 569 28.56 -2.88 10.31
N VAL A 570 28.65 -3.00 11.64
CA VAL A 570 27.49 -3.14 12.53
C VAL A 570 27.54 -2.12 13.69
N GLU A 571 26.49 -1.32 13.89
CA GLU A 571 26.30 -0.44 15.07
C GLU A 571 24.96 -0.70 15.77
N SER A 572 24.90 -0.61 17.10
CA SER A 572 23.65 -0.80 17.88
C SER A 572 22.60 0.26 17.53
N SER A 573 21.36 -0.15 17.20
CA SER A 573 20.28 0.77 16.83
C SER A 573 18.88 0.23 17.18
N GLY A 574 17.82 0.99 16.88
CA GLY A 574 16.43 0.59 17.13
C GLY A 574 15.83 -0.35 16.07
N LEU A 575 14.68 -0.97 16.39
CA LEU A 575 13.96 -1.94 15.55
C LEU A 575 13.75 -1.47 14.10
N LYS A 576 13.33 -0.21 13.91
CA LYS A 576 13.07 0.35 12.57
C LYS A 576 14.31 0.31 11.66
N ASN A 577 15.50 0.54 12.21
CA ASN A 577 16.75 0.53 11.44
C ASN A 577 17.18 -0.90 11.07
N ASP A 578 16.95 -1.88 11.97
CA ASP A 578 17.18 -3.30 11.64
C ASP A 578 16.22 -3.81 10.55
N LEU A 579 14.98 -3.32 10.56
CA LEU A 579 14.01 -3.67 9.52
C LEU A 579 14.33 -3.00 8.17
N PHE A 580 14.88 -1.78 8.18
CA PHE A 580 15.22 -1.04 6.96
C PHE A 580 16.34 -1.68 6.12
N ARG A 581 17.27 -2.40 6.74
CA ARG A 581 18.38 -3.08 6.04
C ARG A 581 17.98 -4.38 5.34
N ARG A 582 16.72 -4.82 5.48
CA ARG A 582 16.22 -6.08 4.90
C ARG A 582 15.96 -5.94 3.40
N ASP A 583 15.61 -7.05 2.76
CA ASP A 583 15.53 -7.14 1.30
C ASP A 583 14.25 -6.51 0.73
N PHE A 584 13.08 -6.91 1.23
CA PHE A 584 11.77 -6.51 0.69
C PHE A 584 10.80 -6.10 1.79
N THR A 585 9.87 -5.20 1.46
CA THR A 585 8.82 -4.69 2.38
C THR A 585 8.09 -5.83 3.10
N ILE A 586 7.70 -6.88 2.36
CA ILE A 586 7.02 -8.07 2.90
C ILE A 586 7.84 -8.84 3.94
N ASN A 587 9.15 -8.62 4.05
CA ASN A 587 10.05 -9.26 5.02
C ASN A 587 10.50 -8.28 6.13
N THR A 588 9.90 -7.10 6.20
CA THR A 588 10.27 -6.03 7.15
C THR A 588 9.28 -5.84 8.29
N MET A 589 8.38 -6.79 8.48
CA MET A 589 7.44 -6.79 9.60
C MET A 589 8.04 -7.46 10.83
N ALA A 590 7.63 -6.98 12.01
CA ALA A 590 8.07 -7.47 13.30
C ALA A 590 6.89 -7.62 14.26
N CYS A 591 6.91 -8.64 15.11
CA CYS A 591 5.92 -8.89 16.14
C CYS A 591 6.61 -8.82 17.51
N SER A 592 6.07 -8.00 18.42
CA SER A 592 6.60 -7.87 19.78
C SER A 592 6.33 -9.11 20.61
N LEU A 593 7.33 -9.53 21.38
CA LEU A 593 7.23 -10.56 22.42
C LEU A 593 7.30 -9.97 23.83
N ASP A 594 7.37 -8.64 23.97
CA ASP A 594 7.28 -7.98 25.28
C ASP A 594 5.88 -8.23 25.89
N GLU A 595 5.77 -8.49 27.20
CA GLU A 595 4.49 -8.89 27.84
C GLU A 595 3.36 -7.87 27.62
N GLU A 596 3.63 -6.58 27.82
CA GLU A 596 2.65 -5.50 27.64
C GLU A 596 2.19 -5.32 26.19
N SER A 597 3.00 -5.76 25.22
CA SER A 597 2.70 -5.63 23.79
C SER A 597 2.80 -6.95 23.04
N TYR A 598 2.54 -8.06 23.70
CA TYR A 598 2.71 -9.38 23.11
C TYR A 598 1.78 -9.52 21.90
N GLY A 599 2.36 -9.97 20.78
CA GLY A 599 1.65 -10.13 19.52
C GLY A 599 1.52 -8.84 18.69
N ARG A 600 1.85 -7.65 19.23
CA ARG A 600 1.75 -6.38 18.48
C ARG A 600 2.64 -6.39 17.23
N LEU A 601 2.05 -6.14 16.06
CA LEU A 601 2.73 -6.03 14.78
C LEU A 601 3.25 -4.60 14.53
N TYR A 602 4.49 -4.53 14.07
CA TYR A 602 5.16 -3.33 13.59
C TYR A 602 5.41 -3.48 12.08
N ASP A 603 4.86 -2.55 11.29
CA ASP A 603 5.03 -2.48 9.85
C ASP A 603 5.37 -1.03 9.44
N TYR A 604 6.65 -0.70 9.42
CA TYR A 604 7.12 0.66 9.11
C TYR A 604 7.18 0.96 7.60
N PHE A 605 7.12 -0.06 6.76
CA PHE A 605 7.43 0.02 5.32
C PHE A 605 6.30 -0.53 4.43
N ASN A 606 5.08 -0.61 4.98
CA ASN A 606 3.87 -1.05 4.29
C ASN A 606 3.94 -2.49 3.74
N GLY A 607 4.67 -3.38 4.40
CA GLY A 607 4.79 -4.79 4.03
C GLY A 607 3.45 -5.52 3.95
N ARG A 608 2.49 -5.19 4.81
CA ARG A 608 1.12 -5.74 4.75
C ARG A 608 0.37 -5.32 3.49
N GLN A 609 0.54 -4.07 3.08
CA GLN A 609 -0.11 -3.56 1.88
C GLN A 609 0.45 -4.26 0.65
N ASP A 610 1.77 -4.43 0.58
CA ASP A 610 2.41 -5.17 -0.51
C ASP A 610 2.05 -6.66 -0.47
N LEU A 611 1.89 -7.28 0.71
CA LEU A 611 1.35 -8.63 0.84
C LEU A 611 -0.06 -8.75 0.24
N ARG A 612 -0.97 -7.82 0.58
CA ARG A 612 -2.34 -7.79 0.03
C ARG A 612 -2.35 -7.59 -1.49
N LYS A 613 -1.50 -6.68 -1.98
CA LYS A 613 -1.34 -6.41 -3.43
C LYS A 613 -0.53 -7.49 -4.16
N ARG A 614 0.03 -8.47 -3.44
CA ARG A 614 0.92 -9.52 -3.96
C ARG A 614 2.15 -8.96 -4.69
N LEU A 615 2.81 -7.98 -4.07
CA LEU A 615 3.96 -7.27 -4.63
C LEU A 615 5.27 -7.64 -3.91
N ILE A 616 6.35 -7.75 -4.69
CA ILE A 616 7.73 -7.76 -4.18
C ILE A 616 8.33 -6.37 -4.44
N ARG A 617 8.65 -5.63 -3.38
CA ARG A 617 9.16 -4.25 -3.42
C ARG A 617 10.40 -4.08 -2.55
N VAL A 618 11.44 -3.42 -3.07
CA VAL A 618 12.63 -3.03 -2.29
C VAL A 618 12.39 -1.77 -1.44
N LEU A 619 13.17 -1.61 -0.38
CA LEU A 619 13.03 -0.49 0.57
C LEU A 619 13.66 0.82 0.08
N TYR A 620 14.66 0.73 -0.82
CA TYR A 620 15.42 1.86 -1.34
C TYR A 620 16.10 1.52 -2.68
N GLU A 621 16.44 2.54 -3.47
CA GLU A 621 16.88 2.41 -4.87
C GLU A 621 18.17 1.59 -5.05
N ILE A 622 19.16 1.75 -4.17
CA ILE A 622 20.47 1.07 -4.28
C ILE A 622 20.48 -0.35 -3.69
N SER A 623 19.33 -0.93 -3.34
CA SER A 623 19.20 -2.23 -2.66
C SER A 623 19.93 -3.38 -3.38
N PHE A 624 19.87 -3.43 -4.72
CA PHE A 624 20.54 -4.46 -5.51
C PHE A 624 22.04 -4.19 -5.74
N ILE A 625 22.50 -2.97 -5.49
CA ILE A 625 23.92 -2.61 -5.52
C ILE A 625 24.58 -3.05 -4.20
N ASP A 626 23.89 -2.83 -3.07
CA ASP A 626 24.35 -3.26 -1.74
C ASP A 626 24.46 -4.78 -1.66
N ASP A 627 23.39 -5.49 -2.03
CA ASP A 627 23.39 -6.95 -2.12
C ASP A 627 22.74 -7.45 -3.42
N PRO A 628 23.55 -7.73 -4.46
CA PRO A 628 23.06 -8.27 -5.73
C PRO A 628 22.32 -9.60 -5.61
N LEU A 629 22.50 -10.36 -4.52
CA LEU A 629 21.77 -11.62 -4.31
C LEU A 629 20.28 -11.40 -4.07
N ARG A 630 19.86 -10.17 -3.72
CA ARG A 630 18.45 -9.80 -3.63
C ARG A 630 17.72 -9.99 -4.97
N ILE A 631 18.41 -9.93 -6.11
CA ILE A 631 17.81 -10.23 -7.42
C ILE A 631 17.29 -11.68 -7.47
N LEU A 632 18.13 -12.63 -7.05
CA LEU A 632 17.77 -14.05 -7.00
C LEU A 632 16.63 -14.28 -6.00
N ARG A 633 16.69 -13.61 -4.84
CA ARG A 633 15.65 -13.70 -3.79
C ARG A 633 14.31 -13.13 -4.26
N ALA A 634 14.31 -12.00 -4.97
CA ALA A 634 13.10 -11.37 -5.53
C ALA A 634 12.37 -12.36 -6.45
N ILE A 635 13.11 -12.98 -7.37
CA ILE A 635 12.58 -13.95 -8.33
C ILE A 635 12.08 -15.21 -7.60
N ARG A 636 12.82 -15.69 -6.60
CA ARG A 636 12.39 -16.82 -5.78
C ARG A 636 11.07 -16.52 -5.07
N PHE A 637 10.93 -15.37 -4.43
CA PHE A 637 9.70 -14.97 -3.74
C PHE A 637 8.54 -14.70 -4.69
N GLU A 638 8.80 -14.06 -5.83
CA GLU A 638 7.82 -13.87 -6.91
C GLU A 638 7.18 -15.21 -7.31
N GLN A 639 8.00 -16.24 -7.55
CA GLN A 639 7.51 -17.54 -7.96
C GLN A 639 6.96 -18.39 -6.82
N ARG A 640 7.57 -18.34 -5.61
CA ARG A 640 7.13 -19.09 -4.43
C ARG A 640 5.73 -18.67 -3.99
N TYR A 641 5.47 -17.37 -3.89
CA TYR A 641 4.19 -16.83 -3.39
C TYR A 641 3.21 -16.48 -4.51
N ASN A 642 3.61 -16.64 -5.77
CA ASN A 642 2.85 -16.21 -6.94
C ASN A 642 2.51 -14.71 -6.88
N PHE A 643 3.54 -13.92 -6.56
CA PHE A 643 3.52 -12.47 -6.49
C PHE A 643 4.07 -11.88 -7.79
N THR A 644 4.02 -10.56 -7.91
CA THR A 644 4.62 -9.80 -9.02
C THR A 644 5.68 -8.85 -8.46
N ILE A 645 6.85 -8.78 -9.11
CA ILE A 645 7.84 -7.75 -8.78
C ILE A 645 7.27 -6.39 -9.22
N GLU A 646 7.29 -5.41 -8.31
CA GLU A 646 6.77 -4.07 -8.60
C GLU A 646 7.58 -3.37 -9.71
N ALA A 647 6.93 -2.51 -10.50
CA ALA A 647 7.48 -1.96 -11.74
C ALA A 647 8.83 -1.24 -11.57
N GLU A 648 8.96 -0.38 -10.55
CA GLU A 648 10.24 0.31 -10.28
C GLU A 648 11.29 -0.68 -9.76
N THR A 649 10.90 -1.61 -8.89
CA THR A 649 11.78 -2.68 -8.41
C THR A 649 12.30 -3.55 -9.55
N LEU A 650 11.46 -3.86 -10.53
CA LEU A 650 11.84 -4.62 -11.73
C LEU A 650 12.85 -3.85 -12.57
N LYS A 651 12.62 -2.55 -12.78
CA LYS A 651 13.55 -1.67 -13.49
C LYS A 651 14.92 -1.62 -12.79
N LEU A 652 14.94 -1.50 -11.47
CA LEU A 652 16.19 -1.55 -10.69
C LEU A 652 16.91 -2.91 -10.80
N ILE A 653 16.17 -4.02 -10.92
CA ILE A 653 16.77 -5.34 -11.21
C ILE A 653 17.41 -5.36 -12.59
N GLU A 654 16.72 -4.85 -13.61
CA GLU A 654 17.22 -4.79 -14.98
C GLU A 654 18.49 -3.92 -15.08
N GLU A 655 18.47 -2.73 -14.48
CA GLU A 655 19.63 -1.84 -14.38
C GLU A 655 20.82 -2.53 -13.67
N ALA A 656 20.58 -3.19 -12.54
CA ALA A 656 21.62 -3.91 -11.81
C ALA A 656 22.23 -5.07 -12.63
N ILE A 657 21.40 -5.77 -13.42
CA ILE A 657 21.87 -6.84 -14.31
C ILE A 657 22.74 -6.26 -15.43
N ASP A 658 22.31 -5.16 -16.05
CA ASP A 658 23.03 -4.49 -17.13
C ASP A 658 24.37 -3.91 -16.63
N ASP A 659 24.40 -3.38 -15.40
CA ASP A 659 25.61 -2.92 -14.69
C ASP A 659 26.53 -4.05 -14.20
N GLN A 660 26.14 -5.31 -14.45
CA GLN A 660 26.89 -6.52 -14.10
C GLN A 660 27.23 -6.63 -12.61
N VAL A 661 26.42 -6.07 -11.70
CA VAL A 661 26.75 -6.02 -10.26
C VAL A 661 26.85 -7.43 -9.64
N LEU A 662 26.17 -8.43 -10.22
CA LEU A 662 26.27 -9.84 -9.83
C LEU A 662 27.70 -10.42 -9.96
N THR A 663 28.56 -9.83 -10.81
CA THR A 663 29.96 -10.25 -10.95
C THR A 663 30.81 -9.89 -9.73
N ARG A 664 30.37 -8.91 -8.93
CA ARG A 664 31.03 -8.45 -7.71
C ARG A 664 30.79 -9.38 -6.51
N VAL A 665 29.77 -10.24 -6.58
CA VAL A 665 29.46 -11.18 -5.50
C VAL A 665 30.41 -12.37 -5.52
N SER A 666 30.87 -12.79 -4.33
CA SER A 666 31.66 -14.01 -4.20
C SER A 666 30.92 -15.23 -4.76
N ARG A 667 31.67 -16.09 -5.47
CA ARG A 667 31.11 -17.31 -6.09
C ARG A 667 30.44 -18.23 -5.08
N GLN A 668 30.97 -18.31 -3.86
CA GLN A 668 30.42 -19.15 -2.80
C GLN A 668 29.00 -18.71 -2.41
N ARG A 669 28.79 -17.41 -2.18
CA ARG A 669 27.46 -16.87 -1.84
C ARG A 669 26.48 -17.01 -3.01
N LEU A 670 26.93 -16.71 -4.23
CA LEU A 670 26.10 -16.87 -5.43
C LEU A 670 25.65 -18.32 -5.63
N ASN A 671 26.58 -19.28 -5.52
CA ASN A 671 26.26 -20.70 -5.66
C ASN A 671 25.33 -21.19 -4.54
N HIS A 672 25.48 -20.66 -3.32
CA HIS A 672 24.56 -20.98 -2.23
C HIS A 672 23.12 -20.55 -2.57
N GLU A 673 22.91 -19.32 -3.04
CA GLU A 673 21.57 -18.84 -3.45
C GLU A 673 21.00 -19.61 -4.65
N LEU A 674 21.84 -19.95 -5.64
CA LEU A 674 21.41 -20.78 -6.78
C LEU A 674 20.96 -22.18 -6.35
N ARG A 675 21.56 -22.77 -5.30
CA ARG A 675 21.11 -24.07 -4.77
C ARG A 675 19.71 -24.00 -4.19
N LEU A 676 19.35 -22.87 -3.58
CA LEU A 676 18.02 -22.70 -3.00
C LEU A 676 16.93 -22.71 -4.07
N VAL A 677 17.22 -22.29 -5.31
CA VAL A 677 16.29 -22.37 -6.45
C VAL A 677 15.79 -23.80 -6.69
N PHE A 678 16.66 -24.80 -6.59
CA PHE A 678 16.28 -26.20 -6.83
C PHE A 678 15.54 -26.86 -5.66
N LYS A 679 15.52 -26.18 -4.50
CA LYS A 679 14.71 -26.57 -3.34
C LYS A 679 13.31 -25.97 -3.36
N GLU A 680 13.04 -24.99 -4.22
CA GLU A 680 11.71 -24.40 -4.33
C GLU A 680 10.69 -25.40 -4.88
N PRO A 681 9.38 -25.21 -4.59
CA PRO A 681 8.32 -26.09 -5.10
C PRO A 681 8.30 -26.19 -6.63
N SER A 682 8.60 -25.09 -7.33
CA SER A 682 8.66 -25.06 -8.80
C SER A 682 9.93 -24.38 -9.34
N PRO A 683 11.06 -25.11 -9.41
CA PRO A 683 12.31 -24.58 -9.94
C PRO A 683 12.20 -24.18 -11.43
N VAL A 684 11.33 -24.85 -12.19
CA VAL A 684 11.14 -24.61 -13.62
C VAL A 684 10.60 -23.20 -13.89
N ARG A 685 9.68 -22.70 -13.06
CA ARG A 685 9.17 -21.32 -13.16
C ARG A 685 10.27 -20.29 -12.94
N ILE A 686 11.14 -20.53 -11.94
CA ILE A 686 12.28 -19.65 -11.63
C ILE A 686 13.30 -19.65 -12.77
N LEU A 687 13.63 -20.81 -13.33
CA LEU A 687 14.55 -20.90 -14.47
C LEU A 687 14.00 -20.17 -15.72
N LYS A 688 12.69 -20.23 -15.97
CA LYS A 688 12.06 -19.42 -17.03
C LYS A 688 12.14 -17.93 -16.74
N ARG A 689 11.97 -17.53 -15.48
CA ARG A 689 12.12 -16.12 -15.08
C ARG A 689 13.57 -15.65 -15.23
N PHE A 690 14.55 -16.50 -14.95
CA PHE A 690 15.96 -16.23 -15.25
C PHE A 690 16.22 -16.08 -16.75
N GLU A 691 15.55 -16.85 -17.61
CA GLU A 691 15.64 -16.66 -19.06
C GLU A 691 15.09 -15.29 -19.48
N GLN A 692 13.90 -14.92 -18.99
CA GLN A 692 13.26 -13.64 -19.30
C GLN A 692 14.13 -12.43 -18.91
N LEU A 693 14.82 -12.51 -17.78
CA LEU A 693 15.70 -11.47 -17.26
C LEU A 693 17.16 -11.64 -17.69
N LYS A 694 17.45 -12.50 -18.68
CA LYS A 694 18.81 -12.79 -19.20
C LYS A 694 19.83 -13.31 -18.17
N LEU A 695 19.38 -13.66 -16.96
CA LEU A 695 20.21 -14.23 -15.89
C LEU A 695 20.66 -15.66 -16.19
N LEU A 696 19.89 -16.41 -16.98
CA LEU A 696 20.22 -17.80 -17.29
C LEU A 696 21.56 -17.93 -18.05
N GLU A 697 21.83 -17.00 -18.98
CA GLU A 697 23.09 -16.89 -19.71
C GLU A 697 24.27 -16.60 -18.76
N ILE A 698 24.05 -15.77 -17.74
CA ILE A 698 25.06 -15.39 -16.74
C ILE A 698 25.43 -16.59 -15.86
N PHE A 699 24.44 -17.34 -15.40
CA PHE A 699 24.65 -18.46 -14.48
C PHE A 699 25.08 -19.74 -15.20
N TYR A 700 24.51 -20.02 -16.37
CA TYR A 700 24.76 -21.23 -17.16
C TYR A 700 25.09 -20.91 -18.63
N PRO A 701 26.28 -20.33 -18.91
CA PRO A 701 26.64 -19.85 -20.24
C PRO A 701 26.56 -20.94 -21.32
N GLY A 702 25.91 -20.62 -22.44
CA GLY A 702 25.76 -21.52 -23.59
C GLY A 702 24.63 -22.55 -23.49
N VAL A 703 23.87 -22.57 -22.38
CA VAL A 703 22.61 -23.34 -22.31
C VAL A 703 21.59 -22.71 -23.26
N ARG A 704 21.29 -23.39 -24.36
CA ARG A 704 20.20 -23.00 -25.27
C ARG A 704 18.88 -23.51 -24.73
N THR A 705 18.00 -22.57 -24.39
CA THR A 705 16.64 -22.84 -23.97
C THR A 705 15.70 -22.85 -25.18
N GLY A 706 14.79 -23.82 -25.20
CA GLY A 706 13.85 -24.04 -26.29
C GLY A 706 12.74 -24.99 -25.85
N PRO A 707 11.73 -25.24 -26.71
CA PRO A 707 10.55 -26.03 -26.34
C PRO A 707 10.89 -27.42 -25.78
N GLU A 708 11.98 -28.05 -26.25
CA GLU A 708 12.44 -29.34 -25.76
C GLU A 708 13.04 -29.29 -24.35
N THR A 709 13.89 -28.30 -24.07
CA THR A 709 14.49 -28.09 -22.74
C THR A 709 13.40 -27.87 -21.69
N TRP A 710 12.42 -27.01 -22.00
CA TRP A 710 11.31 -26.73 -21.09
C TRP A 710 10.38 -27.92 -20.91
N ARG A 711 10.10 -28.70 -21.97
CA ARG A 711 9.36 -29.98 -21.86
C ARG A 711 10.09 -30.97 -20.97
N ARG A 712 11.41 -31.10 -21.12
CA ARG A 712 12.25 -32.00 -20.33
C ARG A 712 12.24 -31.62 -18.85
N LEU A 713 12.49 -30.35 -18.52
CA LEU A 713 12.45 -29.83 -17.14
C LEU A 713 11.06 -29.98 -16.50
N SER A 714 9.99 -29.68 -17.24
CA SER A 714 8.61 -29.85 -16.74
C SER A 714 8.26 -31.34 -16.55
N SER A 715 8.79 -32.23 -17.41
CA SER A 715 8.64 -33.67 -17.25
C SER A 715 9.40 -34.18 -16.02
N MET A 716 10.57 -33.59 -15.71
CA MET A 716 11.35 -33.91 -14.53
C MET A 716 10.60 -33.55 -13.25
N GLU A 717 10.04 -32.34 -13.18
CA GLU A 717 9.24 -31.86 -12.05
C GLU A 717 8.05 -32.78 -11.76
N LYS A 718 7.31 -33.20 -12.80
CA LYS A 718 6.21 -34.17 -12.67
C LYS A 718 6.68 -35.55 -12.18
N LEU A 719 7.87 -35.99 -12.61
CA LEU A 719 8.42 -37.28 -12.22
C LEU A 719 8.88 -37.28 -10.77
N LEU A 720 9.56 -36.22 -10.32
CA LEU A 720 9.98 -36.04 -8.92
C LEU A 720 8.79 -36.02 -7.97
N ARG A 721 7.73 -35.25 -8.29
CA ARG A 721 6.51 -35.24 -7.48
C ARG A 721 5.88 -36.62 -7.36
N ARG A 722 5.81 -37.37 -8.46
CA ARG A 722 5.31 -38.75 -8.45
C ARG A 722 6.19 -39.69 -7.62
N ALA A 723 7.50 -39.50 -7.66
CA ALA A 723 8.46 -40.29 -6.88
C ALA A 723 8.26 -40.05 -5.37
N GLU A 724 8.01 -38.80 -4.97
CA GLU A 724 7.66 -38.42 -3.60
C GLU A 724 6.30 -39.00 -3.18
N GLU A 725 5.24 -38.82 -3.99
CA GLU A 725 3.89 -39.35 -3.73
C GLU A 725 3.86 -40.88 -3.57
N LYS A 726 4.67 -41.61 -4.35
CA LYS A 726 4.74 -43.08 -4.29
C LYS A 726 5.74 -43.62 -3.28
N GLY A 727 6.55 -42.77 -2.64
CA GLY A 727 7.63 -43.20 -1.75
C GLY A 727 8.65 -44.10 -2.45
N TRP A 728 9.06 -43.77 -3.68
CA TRP A 728 10.07 -44.56 -4.39
C TRP A 728 11.37 -44.68 -3.59
N HIS A 729 11.96 -45.88 -3.59
CA HIS A 729 13.16 -46.19 -2.82
C HIS A 729 14.38 -45.39 -3.30
N SER A 730 14.55 -45.27 -4.63
CA SER A 730 15.63 -44.50 -5.25
C SER A 730 15.21 -43.06 -5.51
N GLN A 731 15.52 -42.15 -4.59
CA GLN A 731 15.28 -40.71 -4.74
C GLN A 731 16.55 -39.99 -5.21
N PRO A 732 16.51 -39.23 -6.32
CA PRO A 732 17.65 -38.42 -6.75
C PRO A 732 17.82 -37.17 -5.89
N ASP A 733 19.03 -36.63 -5.83
CA ASP A 733 19.25 -35.27 -5.34
C ASP A 733 18.63 -34.26 -6.33
N ARG A 734 17.70 -33.44 -5.82
CA ARG A 734 16.94 -32.47 -6.64
C ARG A 734 17.85 -31.49 -7.36
N GLU A 735 18.90 -30.96 -6.71
CA GLU A 735 19.86 -30.06 -7.35
C GLU A 735 20.55 -30.78 -8.52
N LEU A 736 21.06 -32.00 -8.28
CA LEU A 736 21.84 -32.72 -9.27
C LEU A 736 21.00 -33.15 -10.48
N VAL A 737 19.76 -33.59 -10.27
CA VAL A 737 18.90 -34.04 -11.37
C VAL A 737 18.42 -32.87 -12.25
N TYR A 738 18.12 -31.71 -11.65
CA TYR A 738 17.79 -30.50 -12.41
C TYR A 738 19.00 -29.96 -13.17
N LEU A 739 20.18 -29.90 -12.54
CA LEU A 739 21.42 -29.53 -13.21
C LEU A 739 21.73 -30.50 -14.36
N SER A 740 21.56 -31.81 -14.15
CA SER A 740 21.77 -32.81 -15.21
C SER A 740 20.81 -32.59 -16.38
N SER A 741 19.55 -32.27 -16.11
CA SER A 741 18.54 -31.96 -17.13
C SER A 741 18.79 -30.65 -17.88
N LEU A 742 19.33 -29.64 -17.19
CA LEU A 742 19.66 -28.34 -17.77
C LEU A 742 20.92 -28.43 -18.66
N LEU A 743 21.93 -29.20 -18.22
CA LEU A 743 23.26 -29.23 -18.83
C LEU A 743 23.48 -30.40 -19.82
N CYS A 744 22.52 -31.32 -19.98
CA CYS A 744 22.70 -32.51 -20.82
C CYS A 744 22.89 -32.20 -22.32
N SER A 745 22.33 -31.09 -22.82
CA SER A 745 22.48 -30.67 -24.21
C SER A 745 23.80 -29.97 -24.51
N LEU A 746 24.59 -29.65 -23.49
CA LEU A 746 25.89 -29.00 -23.66
C LEU A 746 26.98 -30.00 -24.01
N GLU A 747 27.95 -29.54 -24.81
CA GLU A 747 29.23 -30.22 -25.01
C GLU A 747 29.98 -30.42 -23.69
N SER A 748 30.75 -31.51 -23.62
CA SER A 748 31.48 -31.92 -22.40
C SER A 748 32.37 -30.81 -21.83
N ALA A 749 33.07 -30.06 -22.68
CA ALA A 749 33.95 -28.97 -22.26
C ALA A 749 33.18 -27.83 -21.56
N LYS A 750 32.10 -27.34 -22.17
CA LYS A 750 31.24 -26.27 -21.62
C LYS A 750 30.55 -26.73 -20.33
N ARG A 751 30.03 -27.95 -20.31
CA ARG A 751 29.43 -28.57 -19.10
C ARG A 751 30.42 -28.62 -17.94
N ASN A 752 31.65 -29.05 -18.19
CA ASN A 752 32.69 -29.13 -17.17
C ASN A 752 33.08 -27.75 -16.62
N ALA A 753 33.11 -26.71 -17.48
CA ALA A 753 33.38 -25.34 -17.04
C ALA A 753 32.29 -24.82 -16.09
N ILE A 754 31.01 -25.06 -16.40
CA ILE A 754 29.88 -24.68 -15.54
C ILE A 754 29.93 -25.42 -14.21
N ILE A 755 30.13 -26.75 -14.22
CA ILE A 755 30.23 -27.56 -12.99
C ILE A 755 31.36 -27.06 -12.09
N LYS A 756 32.49 -26.65 -12.68
CA LYS A 756 33.60 -26.03 -11.94
C LYS A 756 33.20 -24.68 -11.35
N LYS A 757 32.44 -23.85 -12.08
CA LYS A 757 31.92 -22.54 -11.61
C LYS A 757 30.95 -22.71 -10.43
N LEU A 758 30.12 -23.75 -10.43
CA LEU A 758 29.16 -24.08 -9.36
C LEU A 758 29.80 -24.64 -8.09
N ASN A 759 31.11 -24.92 -8.10
CA ASN A 759 31.88 -25.44 -6.97
C ASN A 759 31.24 -26.68 -6.32
N LEU A 760 30.82 -27.64 -7.14
CA LEU A 760 30.32 -28.94 -6.69
C LEU A 760 31.46 -29.82 -6.16
N SER A 761 31.19 -30.65 -5.16
CA SER A 761 32.16 -31.67 -4.71
C SER A 761 32.47 -32.65 -5.84
N ARG A 762 33.62 -33.33 -5.78
CA ARG A 762 34.03 -34.28 -6.83
C ARG A 762 32.97 -35.36 -7.09
N GLU A 763 32.35 -35.87 -6.03
CA GLU A 763 31.32 -36.88 -6.08
C GLU A 763 30.03 -36.36 -6.74
N ARG A 764 29.52 -35.20 -6.30
CA ARG A 764 28.34 -34.54 -6.90
C ARG A 764 28.57 -34.18 -8.38
N ALA A 765 29.76 -33.69 -8.69
CA ALA A 765 30.16 -33.38 -10.07
C ALA A 765 30.22 -34.64 -10.94
N ALA A 766 30.67 -35.77 -10.40
CA ALA A 766 30.71 -37.05 -11.12
C ALA A 766 29.30 -37.54 -11.47
N VAL A 767 28.33 -37.40 -10.55
CA VAL A 767 26.92 -37.74 -10.78
C VAL A 767 26.35 -36.95 -11.95
N VAL A 768 26.47 -35.61 -11.95
CA VAL A 768 25.94 -34.77 -13.04
C VAL A 768 26.61 -35.09 -14.38
N LYS A 769 27.93 -35.28 -14.39
CA LYS A 769 28.66 -35.63 -15.63
C LYS A 769 28.27 -37.00 -16.16
N GLY A 770 28.16 -38.00 -15.27
CA GLY A 770 27.75 -39.37 -15.59
C GLY A 770 26.34 -39.39 -16.16
N ALA A 771 25.38 -38.78 -15.47
CA ALA A 771 24.00 -38.68 -15.91
C ALA A 771 23.89 -38.07 -17.32
N CYS A 772 24.55 -36.93 -17.57
CA CYS A 772 24.51 -36.30 -18.88
C CYS A 772 25.27 -37.08 -19.99
N ARG A 773 26.16 -38.02 -19.64
CA ARG A 773 26.89 -38.87 -20.62
C ARG A 773 26.14 -40.15 -20.93
N GLU A 774 25.51 -40.74 -19.92
CA GLU A 774 24.99 -42.11 -19.99
C GLU A 774 23.51 -42.16 -20.30
N ALA A 775 22.72 -41.16 -19.89
CA ALA A 775 21.26 -41.18 -20.01
C ALA A 775 20.78 -41.41 -21.47
N SER A 776 21.38 -40.75 -22.46
CA SER A 776 21.03 -40.98 -23.88
C SER A 776 21.39 -42.38 -24.36
N THR A 777 22.50 -42.94 -23.87
CA THR A 777 22.95 -44.30 -24.20
C THR A 777 22.00 -45.33 -23.59
N ILE A 778 21.54 -45.10 -22.36
CA ILE A 778 20.54 -45.95 -21.70
C ILE A 778 19.21 -45.91 -22.46
N VAL A 779 18.74 -44.74 -22.88
CA VAL A 779 17.53 -44.64 -23.71
C VAL A 779 17.65 -45.49 -24.98
N LYS A 780 18.79 -45.42 -25.69
CA LYS A 780 19.05 -46.25 -26.88
C LYS A 780 19.09 -47.75 -26.56
N LYS A 781 19.75 -48.17 -25.49
CA LYS A 781 19.81 -49.58 -25.07
C LYS A 781 18.42 -50.12 -24.67
N LEU A 782 17.56 -49.26 -24.13
CA LEU A 782 16.19 -49.59 -23.78
C LEU A 782 15.22 -49.52 -24.96
N GLU A 783 15.67 -49.24 -26.18
CA GLU A 783 14.82 -49.15 -27.38
C GLU A 783 14.53 -50.52 -28.01
N VAL A 784 15.37 -51.53 -27.73
CA VAL A 784 15.27 -52.89 -28.29
C VAL A 784 13.85 -53.46 -28.17
N GLU A 785 13.34 -54.05 -29.24
CA GLU A 785 11.93 -54.40 -29.38
C GLU A 785 11.48 -55.42 -28.31
N GLU A 786 12.24 -56.49 -28.13
CA GLU A 786 12.06 -57.48 -27.06
C GLU A 786 13.23 -57.36 -26.07
N LEU A 787 12.92 -56.90 -24.85
CA LEU A 787 13.91 -56.77 -23.79
C LEU A 787 13.32 -57.38 -22.53
N GLU A 788 13.97 -58.42 -22.00
CA GLU A 788 13.56 -59.07 -20.76
C GLU A 788 13.70 -58.13 -19.56
N GLN A 789 12.93 -58.39 -18.50
CA GLN A 789 13.00 -57.61 -17.26
C GLN A 789 14.38 -57.73 -16.59
N SER A 790 15.03 -58.88 -16.69
CA SER A 790 16.41 -59.14 -16.24
C SER A 790 17.40 -58.18 -16.90
N ALA A 791 17.30 -57.98 -18.21
CA ALA A 791 18.11 -57.05 -18.97
C ALA A 791 17.83 -55.58 -18.59
N VAL A 792 16.56 -55.22 -18.33
CA VAL A 792 16.22 -53.88 -17.80
C VAL A 792 16.92 -53.63 -16.45
N VAL A 793 16.87 -54.60 -15.53
CA VAL A 793 17.53 -54.46 -14.21
C VAL A 793 19.04 -54.35 -14.36
N SER A 794 19.67 -55.22 -15.15
CA SER A 794 21.11 -55.19 -15.38
C SER A 794 21.60 -53.86 -15.97
N LEU A 795 20.78 -53.20 -16.79
CA LEU A 795 21.11 -51.88 -17.35
C LEU A 795 20.97 -50.72 -16.36
N LEU A 796 20.17 -50.87 -15.30
CA LEU A 796 19.77 -49.75 -14.44
C LEU A 796 20.27 -49.85 -12.99
N GLN A 797 20.53 -51.05 -12.47
CA GLN A 797 20.79 -51.29 -11.04
C GLN A 797 22.03 -50.57 -10.49
N ASP A 798 23.05 -50.37 -11.32
CA ASP A 798 24.33 -49.75 -10.93
C ASP A 798 24.38 -48.25 -11.25
N LEU A 799 23.28 -47.68 -11.78
CA LEU A 799 23.22 -46.28 -12.16
C LEU A 799 22.73 -45.40 -11.01
N PRO A 800 23.28 -44.18 -10.85
CA PRO A 800 22.71 -43.18 -9.96
C PRO A 800 21.25 -42.85 -10.34
N PRO A 801 20.36 -42.60 -9.36
CA PRO A 801 18.96 -42.25 -9.63
C PRO A 801 18.81 -41.07 -10.60
N GLU A 802 19.71 -40.08 -10.56
CA GLU A 802 19.75 -38.92 -11.45
C GLU A 802 19.85 -39.33 -12.92
N THR A 803 20.63 -40.37 -13.23
CA THR A 803 20.80 -40.89 -14.59
C THR A 803 19.50 -41.53 -15.09
N ILE A 804 18.83 -42.31 -14.23
CA ILE A 804 17.57 -43.01 -14.56
C ILE A 804 16.45 -41.97 -14.79
N PHE A 805 16.35 -40.97 -13.92
CA PHE A 805 15.36 -39.89 -14.05
C PHE A 805 15.62 -39.05 -15.30
N LEU A 806 16.87 -38.71 -15.59
CA LEU A 806 17.20 -37.98 -16.82
C LEU A 806 16.84 -38.82 -18.06
N ALA A 807 17.20 -40.10 -18.09
CA ALA A 807 16.83 -41.02 -19.17
C ALA A 807 15.32 -41.09 -19.37
N TYR A 808 14.52 -41.09 -18.29
CA TYR A 808 13.06 -41.05 -18.36
C TYR A 808 12.55 -39.81 -19.10
N THR A 809 13.10 -38.64 -18.80
CA THR A 809 12.69 -37.39 -19.44
C THR A 809 13.18 -37.24 -20.87
N LEU A 810 14.30 -37.89 -21.23
CA LEU A 810 14.82 -37.95 -22.60
C LEU A 810 14.10 -38.98 -23.48
N ALA A 811 13.50 -40.01 -22.88
CA ALA A 811 12.78 -41.03 -23.63
C ALA A 811 11.57 -40.42 -24.36
N GLY A 812 11.59 -40.42 -25.70
CA GLY A 812 10.48 -39.96 -26.53
C GLY A 812 9.33 -40.98 -26.61
N GLN A 813 9.65 -42.27 -26.57
CA GLN A 813 8.69 -43.35 -26.74
C GLN A 813 8.03 -43.78 -25.41
N LYS A 814 6.71 -44.01 -25.44
CA LYS A 814 5.94 -44.49 -24.27
C LYS A 814 6.46 -45.83 -23.73
N LYS A 815 6.90 -46.73 -24.62
CA LYS A 815 7.45 -48.06 -24.28
C LYS A 815 8.68 -47.96 -23.38
N ILE A 816 9.64 -47.11 -23.73
CA ILE A 816 10.88 -46.88 -22.96
C ILE A 816 10.56 -46.28 -21.58
N ARG A 817 9.68 -45.27 -21.53
CA ARG A 817 9.18 -44.72 -20.25
C ARG A 817 8.48 -45.78 -19.40
N GLY A 818 7.76 -46.70 -20.03
CA GLY A 818 7.12 -47.85 -19.38
C GLY A 818 8.14 -48.77 -18.69
N ARG A 819 9.26 -49.10 -19.37
CA ARG A 819 10.34 -49.93 -18.82
C ARG A 819 11.03 -49.26 -17.63
N LEU A 820 11.42 -47.99 -17.77
CA LEU A 820 12.02 -47.20 -16.68
C LEU A 820 11.08 -47.08 -15.48
N ARG A 821 9.78 -46.87 -15.74
CA ARG A 821 8.76 -46.83 -14.68
C ARG A 821 8.60 -48.18 -14.00
N LEU A 822 8.57 -49.29 -14.75
CA LEU A 822 8.48 -50.63 -14.19
C LEU A 822 9.65 -50.94 -13.25
N TYR A 823 10.86 -50.52 -13.63
CA TYR A 823 12.03 -50.64 -12.77
C TYR A 823 11.86 -49.83 -11.47
N LEU A 824 11.49 -48.56 -11.57
CA LEU A 824 11.30 -47.67 -10.42
C LEU A 824 10.12 -48.08 -9.52
N ASP A 825 9.02 -48.57 -10.08
CA ASP A 825 7.84 -48.96 -9.30
C ASP A 825 7.99 -50.37 -8.67
N LYS A 826 8.71 -51.30 -9.32
CA LYS A 826 8.69 -52.72 -8.94
C LYS A 826 10.06 -53.39 -8.93
N LEU A 827 10.78 -53.42 -10.05
CA LEU A 827 11.91 -54.34 -10.21
C LEU A 827 13.07 -54.07 -9.24
N GLN A 828 13.32 -52.80 -8.89
CA GLN A 828 14.37 -52.44 -7.92
C GLN A 828 14.11 -52.95 -6.49
N LEU A 829 12.86 -53.30 -6.18
CA LEU A 829 12.45 -53.79 -4.86
C LEU A 829 12.52 -55.32 -4.78
N ILE A 830 12.64 -56.01 -5.91
CA ILE A 830 12.69 -57.47 -5.96
C ILE A 830 14.10 -57.92 -5.56
N LYS A 831 14.21 -58.53 -4.38
CA LYS A 831 15.45 -59.10 -3.87
C LYS A 831 15.21 -60.58 -3.50
N PRO A 832 16.22 -61.45 -3.66
CA PRO A 832 16.08 -62.83 -3.22
C PRO A 832 15.88 -62.89 -1.70
N HIS A 833 15.04 -63.82 -1.23
CA HIS A 833 14.78 -64.01 0.20
C HIS A 833 16.02 -64.51 0.96
N LEU A 834 16.95 -65.12 0.24
CA LEU A 834 18.23 -65.62 0.73
C LEU A 834 19.35 -64.95 -0.07
N ASN A 835 20.40 -64.50 0.61
CA ASN A 835 21.60 -63.96 -0.01
C ASN A 835 22.77 -64.94 0.10
N GLY A 836 23.91 -64.62 -0.52
CA GLY A 836 25.09 -65.49 -0.51
C GLY A 836 25.64 -65.79 0.90
N SER A 837 25.38 -64.93 1.88
CA SER A 837 25.74 -65.16 3.29
C SER A 837 24.82 -66.21 3.93
N ASP A 838 23.53 -66.21 3.57
CA ASP A 838 22.58 -67.23 4.03
C ASP A 838 22.92 -68.59 3.45
N LEU A 839 23.32 -68.64 2.18
CA LEU A 839 23.80 -69.86 1.50
C LEU A 839 25.09 -70.39 2.14
N LYS A 840 26.07 -69.52 2.40
CA LYS A 840 27.30 -69.89 3.13
C LYS A 840 27.01 -70.44 4.53
N ARG A 841 26.02 -69.88 5.24
CA ARG A 841 25.62 -70.35 6.58
C ARG A 841 25.00 -71.75 6.57
N ILE A 842 24.40 -72.18 5.46
CA ILE A 842 23.85 -73.53 5.28
C ILE A 842 24.82 -74.49 4.54
N GLY A 843 26.06 -74.06 4.30
CA GLY A 843 27.12 -74.90 3.74
C GLY A 843 27.17 -74.96 2.20
N LEU A 844 26.52 -74.02 1.51
CA LEU A 844 26.56 -73.87 0.05
C LEU A 844 27.56 -72.80 -0.41
#